data_AF-A0A2A3YB99-F1
#
_entry.id   AF-A0A2A3YB99-F1
#
_cell.length_a   1.000
_cell.length_b   1.000
_cell.length_c   1.000
_cell.angle_alpha   90.00
_cell.angle_beta   90.00
_cell.angle_gamma   90.00
#
_symmetry.space_group_name_H-M   'P 1'
#
loop_
_entity.id
_entity.type
_entity.pdbx_description
1 polymer ?
#
loop_
_entity_poly.entity_id
_entity_poly.type
_entity_poly.pdbx_seq_one_letter_code
_entity_poly.pdbx_strand_id
1 'polypeptide(L)'
;MSRRGLYDSRGRRLHRPRSWAALGALLMALVTTLVAVQGYQSIPDEPRFEVAIVVEGTPEWNISQATVDAALSEPIKTHRPLRLIVTDRHLSGDELLRGQVPTGQVLLSTQLENLKTENSTVQQRFTGAALNSQLVDGRDEYTDARFEISGAFRDNLGLGHGPQAVVAAAERAAIVLSAQGVQNPAYWFGAIGLCAMLTAALLSVALRYRSRWGSRHRRLTAAQRKLARVLLDLEALETTYAAAPAASRPAGFSKNWEELQSLSLQAARSEDPLVTSLFTKKEALGTRTGAQLATFEASTRTLTQLADALLGAGSVHANLAGTGSTFDQLSRPINDAATALLIRLEQAPGKMISGSDVRRLRDDLGELLQASALEVDSSQAVDRWRKAEKQLATHGKALTHSLRRYPRGKIPAVAQVPAQHLQLRESLGLQTAEQSSALYQLGLANALVRATLGDTLASDTRVAPQPHALPVASKTSRGHASHSPGIDEPAPRRRGLRITGAVVTLIAAMIVAGLSVSTLTAKPEVSRSGSGQGVSFEVDDPAKLLDEDEVLRYMDTDFQTDTSFTLAVRDAESYLDFLPLEAGRSFHQVRPRSILEAKWRLKSEFKDKVNPLTGELREGEVIVPVLLADDERTVVPGVISAQLQRGDYGWGRLVAWEHGSISESKYLEMEVAGALDDYNNALARNGYEPVNFSATSLFWMLTFLFCLTVLNLVLVVRYLLSTATRLGRFGRGARSLAQAKRQLEALLLGLEDSQINAVAVLGADTHGRADEAGQRLFERALVMAWHEAQELSQLPLGERLGQSFARRVAHLERLVARLGERDQDVTRRANDLVAATRGAGGDEPASVLLPS
;
A
#
# COMPACT_ATOMS: atom_id res chain seq x y z
N MET A 1 -9.45 34.54 -5.76
CA MET A 1 -10.91 34.63 -5.90
C MET A 1 -11.63 33.57 -5.05
N SER A 2 -12.38 34.07 -4.06
CA SER A 2 -13.52 33.47 -3.34
C SER A 2 -13.41 32.06 -2.72
N ARG A 3 -12.91 31.98 -1.48
CA ARG A 3 -13.41 31.00 -0.49
C ARG A 3 -14.81 31.46 -0.03
N ARG A 4 -15.85 31.28 -0.85
CA ARG A 4 -17.23 31.31 -0.33
C ARG A 4 -17.38 30.07 0.57
N GLY A 5 -17.25 30.26 1.88
CA GLY A 5 -17.56 29.21 2.86
C GLY A 5 -19.01 28.77 2.67
N LEU A 6 -19.30 27.47 2.80
CA LEU A 6 -20.69 27.05 2.93
C LEU A 6 -21.22 27.64 4.24
N TYR A 7 -22.36 28.30 4.18
CA TYR A 7 -23.06 28.83 5.34
C TYR A 7 -24.33 27.99 5.55
N ASP A 8 -24.67 27.70 6.80
CA ASP A 8 -25.99 27.19 7.18
C ASP A 8 -27.06 28.28 7.01
N SER A 9 -28.35 27.94 7.03
CA SER A 9 -29.47 28.90 6.93
C SER A 9 -29.46 29.97 8.03
N ARG A 10 -28.71 29.75 9.10
CA ARG A 10 -28.42 30.70 10.19
C ARG A 10 -27.14 31.53 10.01
N GLY A 11 -26.52 31.51 8.83
CA GLY A 11 -25.30 32.27 8.53
C GLY A 11 -24.02 31.72 9.19
N ARG A 12 -24.03 30.50 9.74
CA ARG A 12 -22.84 29.88 10.37
C ARG A 12 -21.94 29.23 9.33
N ARG A 13 -20.63 29.48 9.40
CA ARG A 13 -19.64 28.81 8.53
C ARG A 13 -19.56 27.32 8.83
N LEU A 14 -19.89 26.50 7.84
CA LEU A 14 -19.78 25.05 7.90
C LEU A 14 -18.35 24.61 7.53
N HIS A 15 -17.67 23.96 8.47
CA HIS A 15 -16.35 23.39 8.25
C HIS A 15 -16.42 21.90 8.01
N ARG A 16 -15.66 21.41 7.02
CA ARG A 16 -15.51 19.98 6.80
C ARG A 16 -14.93 19.31 8.05
N PRO A 17 -15.59 18.30 8.62
CA PRO A 17 -15.09 17.65 9.83
C PRO A 17 -13.77 16.91 9.55
N ARG A 18 -12.77 17.14 10.40
CA ARG A 18 -11.45 16.48 10.35
C ARG A 18 -11.36 15.37 11.40
N SER A 19 -10.86 14.21 11.01
CA SER A 19 -10.58 13.10 11.93
C SER A 19 -9.35 13.39 12.79
N TRP A 20 -9.44 13.18 14.11
CA TRP A 20 -8.28 13.25 15.02
C TRP A 20 -7.17 12.27 14.63
N ALA A 21 -7.53 11.13 14.03
CA ALA A 21 -6.58 10.14 13.54
C ALA A 21 -5.55 10.70 12.53
N ALA A 22 -5.90 11.74 11.76
CA ALA A 22 -4.93 12.37 10.85
C ALA A 22 -3.85 13.16 11.61
N LEU A 23 -4.23 13.80 12.72
CA LEU A 23 -3.30 14.50 13.60
C LEU A 23 -2.46 13.50 14.41
N GLY A 24 -3.08 12.42 14.89
CA GLY A 24 -2.37 11.31 15.53
C GLY A 24 -1.34 10.65 14.60
N ALA A 25 -1.67 10.45 13.32
CA ALA A 25 -0.72 9.90 12.35
C ALA A 25 0.47 10.84 12.10
N LEU A 26 0.23 12.15 12.08
CA LEU A 26 1.30 13.14 11.93
C LEU A 26 2.22 13.16 13.15
N LEU A 27 1.65 13.13 14.36
CA LEU A 27 2.43 13.00 15.60
C LEU A 27 3.25 11.71 15.62
N MET A 28 2.66 10.57 15.23
CA MET A 28 3.38 9.30 15.19
C MET A 28 4.49 9.28 14.14
N ALA A 29 4.31 9.92 12.98
CA ALA A 29 5.39 10.09 12.00
C ALA A 29 6.55 10.93 12.57
N LEU A 30 6.23 11.97 13.34
CA LEU A 30 7.22 12.81 14.02
C LEU A 30 7.98 12.02 15.09
N VAL A 31 7.27 11.22 15.90
CA VAL A 31 7.87 10.28 16.86
C VAL A 31 8.76 9.26 16.16
N THR A 32 8.29 8.67 15.05
CA THR A 32 9.08 7.71 14.26
C THR A 32 10.40 8.33 13.79
N THR A 33 10.34 9.58 13.34
CA THR A 33 11.53 10.32 12.89
C THR A 33 12.48 10.59 14.05
N LEU A 34 11.95 10.95 15.22
CA LEU A 34 12.76 11.21 16.42
C LEU A 34 13.43 9.94 16.94
N VAL A 35 12.72 8.80 16.94
CA VAL A 35 13.27 7.47 17.27
C VAL A 35 14.35 7.07 16.25
N ALA A 36 14.14 7.33 14.97
CA ALA A 36 15.15 7.05 13.94
C ALA A 36 16.41 7.91 14.10
N VAL A 37 16.26 9.19 14.44
CA VAL A 37 17.40 10.09 14.73
C VAL A 37 18.14 9.65 15.98
N GLN A 38 17.44 9.27 17.05
CA GLN A 38 18.08 8.74 18.25
C GLN A 38 18.78 7.41 18.00
N GLY A 39 18.17 6.52 17.22
CA GLY A 39 18.81 5.27 16.77
C GLY A 39 20.06 5.54 15.94
N TYR A 40 20.04 6.52 15.03
CA TYR A 40 21.24 6.90 14.29
C TYR A 40 22.33 7.49 15.19
N GLN A 41 21.97 8.35 16.15
CA GLN A 41 22.88 8.89 17.14
C GLN A 41 23.42 7.84 18.13
N SER A 42 22.76 6.69 18.24
CA SER A 42 23.26 5.57 19.02
C SER A 42 24.31 4.71 18.32
N ILE A 43 24.53 4.92 17.02
CA ILE A 43 25.64 4.29 16.31
C ILE A 43 26.94 4.87 16.92
N PRO A 44 27.85 4.02 17.43
CA PRO A 44 29.04 4.51 18.12
C PRO A 44 29.89 5.40 17.21
N ASP A 45 30.35 6.54 17.77
CA ASP A 45 31.33 7.43 17.15
C ASP A 45 32.61 6.66 16.79
N GLU A 46 33.31 7.07 15.74
CA GLU A 46 34.63 6.50 15.36
C GLU A 46 35.60 6.47 16.57
N PRO A 47 36.42 5.41 16.72
CA PRO A 47 37.35 5.28 17.84
C PRO A 47 38.43 6.37 17.79
N ARG A 48 38.66 7.05 18.93
CA ARG A 48 39.50 8.26 19.02
C ARG A 48 40.77 8.10 19.86
N PHE A 49 40.82 7.08 20.73
CA PHE A 49 41.97 6.84 21.60
C PHE A 49 42.87 5.77 20.99
N GLU A 50 44.14 5.79 21.34
CA GLU A 50 45.11 4.77 20.92
C GLU A 50 45.44 3.86 22.11
N VAL A 51 45.63 2.57 21.86
CA VAL A 51 46.07 1.62 22.88
C VAL A 51 47.56 1.82 23.14
N ALA A 52 47.93 2.16 24.37
CA ALA A 52 49.33 2.26 24.77
C ALA A 52 49.88 0.89 25.16
N ILE A 53 50.85 0.37 24.41
CA ILE A 53 51.51 -0.91 24.71
C ILE A 53 52.82 -0.65 25.46
N VAL A 54 52.98 -1.27 26.63
CA VAL A 54 54.19 -1.16 27.46
C VAL A 54 54.70 -2.54 27.81
N VAL A 55 55.95 -2.83 27.47
CA VAL A 55 56.61 -4.09 27.80
C VAL A 55 57.46 -3.92 29.06
N GLU A 56 57.16 -4.71 30.09
CA GLU A 56 57.89 -4.78 31.35
C GLU A 56 58.65 -6.11 31.45
N GLY A 57 59.89 -6.05 31.93
CA GLY A 57 60.77 -7.21 32.07
C GLY A 57 61.45 -7.61 30.75
N THR A 58 61.85 -8.88 30.67
CA THR A 58 62.49 -9.47 29.48
C THR A 58 61.72 -10.71 29.04
N PRO A 59 60.56 -10.53 28.38
CA PRO A 59 59.77 -11.65 27.90
C PRO A 59 60.53 -12.49 26.86
N GLU A 60 60.21 -13.79 26.81
CA GLU A 60 60.73 -14.71 25.79
C GLU A 60 60.17 -14.35 24.38
N TRP A 61 60.62 -15.04 23.33
CA TRP A 61 60.06 -14.92 21.97
C TRP A 61 60.30 -13.58 21.25
N ASN A 62 61.45 -12.95 21.49
CA ASN A 62 61.85 -11.69 20.87
C ASN A 62 60.90 -10.51 21.14
N ILE A 63 60.17 -10.55 22.26
CA ILE A 63 59.24 -9.49 22.67
C ILE A 63 60.01 -8.46 23.50
N SER A 64 60.11 -7.24 22.98
CA SER A 64 60.69 -6.07 23.64
C SER A 64 59.92 -4.83 23.20
N GLN A 65 60.06 -3.71 23.91
CA GLN A 65 59.40 -2.46 23.48
C GLN A 65 59.79 -2.09 22.04
N ALA A 66 61.08 -2.18 21.69
CA ALA A 66 61.56 -1.84 20.35
C ALA A 66 61.01 -2.76 19.26
N THR A 67 60.89 -4.07 19.52
CA THR A 67 60.37 -5.03 18.54
C THR A 67 58.85 -4.93 18.38
N VAL A 68 58.12 -4.62 19.46
CA VAL A 68 56.68 -4.36 19.41
C VAL A 68 56.38 -3.05 18.69
N ASP A 69 57.10 -1.97 18.99
CA ASP A 69 56.94 -0.68 18.30
C ASP A 69 57.26 -0.80 16.80
N ALA A 70 58.25 -1.62 16.43
CA ALA A 70 58.59 -1.90 15.03
C ALA A 70 57.57 -2.81 14.33
N ALA A 71 56.85 -3.66 15.08
CA ALA A 71 55.79 -4.51 14.55
C ALA A 71 54.45 -3.77 14.41
N LEU A 72 54.28 -2.65 15.11
CA LEU A 72 53.10 -1.80 15.05
C LEU A 72 53.12 -0.95 13.76
N SER A 73 52.45 -1.41 12.70
CA SER A 73 52.37 -0.67 11.43
C SER A 73 51.41 0.52 11.49
N GLU A 74 50.31 0.40 12.24
CA GLU A 74 49.31 1.44 12.45
C GLU A 74 48.90 1.53 13.93
N PRO A 75 48.55 2.73 14.44
CA PRO A 75 48.09 2.86 15.83
C PRO A 75 46.75 2.15 16.03
N ILE A 76 46.69 1.28 17.05
CA ILE A 76 45.48 0.54 17.40
C ILE A 76 44.48 1.50 18.06
N LYS A 77 43.36 1.73 17.39
CA LYS A 77 42.32 2.64 17.87
C LYS A 77 41.33 1.96 18.80
N THR A 78 40.88 2.68 19.82
CA THR A 78 39.89 2.25 20.82
C THR A 78 38.97 3.40 21.23
N HIS A 79 37.80 3.07 21.76
CA HIS A 79 36.80 4.04 22.24
C HIS A 79 37.07 4.52 23.67
N ARG A 80 38.00 3.87 24.40
CA ARG A 80 38.39 4.22 25.76
C ARG A 80 39.91 4.25 25.88
N PRO A 81 40.50 5.07 26.76
CA PRO A 81 41.94 5.01 27.02
C PRO A 81 42.28 3.64 27.61
N LEU A 82 43.04 2.84 26.86
CA LEU A 82 43.49 1.51 27.25
C LEU A 82 45.01 1.45 27.24
N ARG A 83 45.57 0.77 28.24
CA ARG A 83 47.00 0.48 28.32
C ARG A 83 47.22 -1.01 28.51
N LEU A 84 47.88 -1.64 27.54
CA LEU A 84 48.29 -3.04 27.62
C LEU A 84 49.71 -3.11 28.20
N ILE A 85 49.86 -3.77 29.34
CA ILE A 85 51.15 -3.99 29.98
C ILE A 85 51.51 -5.46 29.79
N VAL A 86 52.57 -5.72 29.04
CA VAL A 86 53.10 -7.07 28.80
C VAL A 86 54.16 -7.37 29.84
N THR A 87 54.06 -8.52 30.50
CA THR A 87 54.94 -8.89 31.61
C THR A 87 55.47 -10.32 31.42
N ASP A 88 56.70 -10.53 31.87
CA ASP A 88 57.38 -11.84 31.86
C ASP A 88 57.12 -12.67 33.13
N ARG A 89 56.26 -12.21 34.05
CA ARG A 89 55.93 -12.92 35.29
C ARG A 89 54.58 -13.62 35.23
N HIS A 90 54.38 -14.59 36.13
CA HIS A 90 53.04 -15.09 36.43
C HIS A 90 52.22 -13.99 37.13
N LEU A 91 50.90 -13.98 36.87
CA LEU A 91 49.98 -13.04 37.49
C LEU A 91 49.61 -13.51 38.90
N SER A 92 49.16 -12.60 39.76
CA SER A 92 48.60 -12.96 41.05
C SER A 92 47.13 -13.36 40.92
N GLY A 93 46.63 -14.15 41.89
CA GLY A 93 45.21 -14.50 41.93
C GLY A 93 44.28 -13.29 42.05
N ASP A 94 44.72 -12.24 42.74
CA ASP A 94 43.95 -11.00 42.88
C ASP A 94 43.91 -10.18 41.58
N GLU A 95 45.01 -10.11 40.84
CA GLU A 95 45.06 -9.50 39.51
C GLU A 95 44.15 -10.28 38.53
N LEU A 96 44.32 -11.60 38.43
CA LEU A 96 43.67 -12.41 37.41
C LEU A 96 42.18 -12.71 37.71
N LEU A 97 41.84 -13.08 38.95
CA LEU A 97 40.49 -13.54 39.31
C LEU A 97 39.60 -12.43 39.86
N ARG A 98 40.18 -11.41 40.50
CA ARG A 98 39.43 -10.29 41.11
C ARG A 98 39.54 -8.99 40.32
N GLY A 99 40.39 -8.94 39.29
CA GLY A 99 40.58 -7.77 38.46
C GLY A 99 41.14 -6.57 39.22
N GLN A 100 41.99 -6.81 40.24
CA GLN A 100 42.65 -5.76 41.01
C GLN A 100 43.86 -5.20 40.25
N VAL A 101 43.58 -4.64 39.08
CA VAL A 101 44.55 -3.99 38.19
C VAL A 101 44.27 -2.49 38.17
N PRO A 102 45.26 -1.59 38.01
CA PRO A 102 44.97 -0.15 37.92
C PRO A 102 43.98 0.21 36.80
N THR A 103 43.28 1.33 36.96
CA THR A 103 42.20 1.73 36.04
C THR A 103 42.69 1.91 34.61
N GLY A 104 41.96 1.32 33.64
CA GLY A 104 42.30 1.40 32.21
C GLY A 104 43.44 0.49 31.76
N GLN A 105 43.93 -0.40 32.62
CA GLN A 105 45.04 -1.29 32.31
C GLN A 105 44.59 -2.74 32.08
N VAL A 106 45.28 -3.40 31.16
CA VAL A 106 45.22 -4.84 30.91
C VAL A 106 46.63 -5.38 31.11
N LEU A 107 46.79 -6.38 31.98
CA LEU A 107 48.07 -7.08 32.16
C LEU A 107 48.05 -8.32 31.28
N LEU A 108 49.08 -8.54 30.47
CA LEU A 108 49.27 -9.74 29.68
C LEU A 108 50.54 -10.45 30.15
N SER A 109 50.40 -11.69 30.61
CA SER A 109 51.55 -12.53 30.96
C SER A 109 51.99 -13.35 29.76
N THR A 110 53.29 -13.31 29.45
CA THR A 110 53.89 -14.14 28.40
C THR A 110 54.25 -15.55 28.88
N GLN A 111 54.02 -15.85 30.16
CA GLN A 111 54.33 -17.17 30.73
C GLN A 111 53.33 -18.23 30.27
N LEU A 112 53.85 -19.43 30.02
CA LEU A 112 53.04 -20.59 29.60
C LEU A 112 52.55 -21.38 30.80
N GLU A 113 51.33 -21.93 30.72
CA GLU A 113 50.77 -22.73 31.80
C GLU A 113 51.45 -24.12 31.84
N ASN A 114 52.09 -24.46 32.96
CA ASN A 114 52.84 -25.71 33.09
C ASN A 114 52.08 -26.70 33.97
N LEU A 115 51.01 -27.28 33.43
CA LEU A 115 49.98 -28.04 34.17
C LEU A 115 50.42 -29.40 34.73
N LYS A 116 51.61 -29.93 34.36
CA LYS A 116 51.97 -31.34 34.62
C LYS A 116 53.18 -31.59 35.53
N THR A 117 53.87 -30.56 36.01
CA THR A 117 55.01 -30.78 36.91
C THR A 117 54.53 -30.93 38.36
N GLU A 118 54.83 -32.06 39.01
CA GLU A 118 54.54 -32.33 40.44
C GLU A 118 55.08 -31.23 41.40
N ASN A 119 55.97 -30.36 40.91
CA ASN A 119 56.58 -29.23 41.62
C ASN A 119 56.02 -27.84 41.25
N SER A 120 54.84 -27.72 40.61
CA SER A 120 54.31 -26.41 40.25
C SER A 120 53.89 -25.61 41.49
N THR A 121 54.39 -24.37 41.67
CA THR A 121 53.92 -23.48 42.74
C THR A 121 52.49 -23.00 42.44
N VAL A 122 51.70 -22.66 43.47
CA VAL A 122 50.29 -22.22 43.30
C VAL A 122 50.15 -21.03 42.34
N GLN A 123 51.18 -20.17 42.25
CA GLN A 123 51.21 -18.99 41.40
C GLN A 123 51.44 -19.30 39.91
N GLN A 124 52.06 -20.43 39.57
CA GLN A 124 52.31 -20.83 38.17
C GLN A 124 51.02 -21.19 37.40
N ARG A 125 49.87 -21.22 38.08
CA ARG A 125 48.54 -21.45 37.50
C ARG A 125 47.86 -20.17 36.96
N PHE A 126 48.43 -19.01 37.24
CA PHE A 126 47.85 -17.73 36.86
C PHE A 126 48.62 -17.12 35.68
N THR A 127 48.23 -17.52 34.47
CA THR A 127 48.78 -17.03 33.19
C THR A 127 47.66 -16.46 32.31
N GLY A 128 48.03 -15.72 31.26
CA GLY A 128 47.09 -15.08 30.32
C GLY A 128 46.89 -13.59 30.61
N ALA A 129 45.68 -13.09 30.33
CA ALA A 129 45.34 -11.68 30.49
C ALA A 129 44.58 -11.40 31.80
N ALA A 130 44.87 -10.29 32.47
CA ALA A 130 44.07 -9.76 33.58
C ALA A 130 43.56 -8.36 33.22
N LEU A 131 42.30 -8.10 33.57
CA LEU A 131 41.61 -6.85 33.25
C LEU A 131 41.35 -6.09 34.55
N ASN A 132 41.21 -4.77 34.47
CA ASN A 132 40.52 -4.04 35.53
C ASN A 132 39.02 -4.40 35.50
N SER A 133 38.44 -4.76 36.65
CA SER A 133 37.02 -5.14 36.77
C SER A 133 36.01 -4.05 36.40
N GLN A 134 36.41 -2.78 36.36
CA GLN A 134 35.58 -1.64 35.94
C GLN A 134 35.50 -1.48 34.41
N LEU A 135 36.29 -2.23 33.65
CA LEU A 135 36.27 -2.16 32.18
C LEU A 135 35.07 -2.91 31.58
N VAL A 136 34.45 -3.81 32.34
CA VAL A 136 33.41 -4.74 31.85
C VAL A 136 32.27 -4.85 32.87
N ASP A 137 31.02 -5.03 32.40
CA ASP A 137 29.80 -4.96 33.20
C ASP A 137 29.34 -6.35 33.69
N GLY A 138 30.22 -7.14 34.29
CA GLY A 138 29.83 -8.44 34.84
C GLY A 138 31.00 -9.41 35.02
N ARG A 139 30.76 -10.50 35.76
CA ARG A 139 31.78 -11.53 36.00
C ARG A 139 31.99 -12.45 34.80
N ASP A 140 30.91 -12.76 34.06
CA ASP A 140 30.96 -13.63 32.89
C ASP A 140 31.68 -12.90 31.75
N GLU A 141 31.25 -11.69 31.44
CA GLU A 141 31.90 -10.82 30.44
C GLU A 141 33.38 -10.54 30.79
N TYR A 142 33.71 -10.35 32.08
CA TYR A 142 35.10 -10.24 32.53
C TYR A 142 35.91 -11.50 32.20
N THR A 143 35.31 -12.68 32.41
CA THR A 143 35.96 -13.96 32.18
C THR A 143 36.18 -14.19 30.68
N ASP A 144 35.14 -13.95 29.88
CA ASP A 144 35.17 -14.07 28.42
C ASP A 144 36.21 -13.13 27.81
N ALA A 145 36.19 -11.84 28.19
CA ALA A 145 37.14 -10.86 27.67
C ALA A 145 38.60 -11.21 27.99
N ARG A 146 38.86 -11.71 29.20
CA ARG A 146 40.19 -12.21 29.57
C ARG A 146 40.60 -13.40 28.71
N PHE A 147 39.71 -14.35 28.49
CA PHE A 147 40.01 -15.53 27.68
C PHE A 147 40.26 -15.16 26.23
N GLU A 148 39.49 -14.24 25.65
CA GLU A 148 39.66 -13.81 24.27
C GLU A 148 40.97 -13.04 24.05
N ILE A 149 41.33 -12.12 24.96
CA ILE A 149 42.60 -11.37 24.87
C ILE A 149 43.80 -12.33 25.04
N SER A 150 43.72 -13.24 26.01
CA SER A 150 44.75 -14.26 26.22
C SER A 150 44.85 -15.23 25.05
N GLY A 151 43.72 -15.64 24.49
CA GLY A 151 43.64 -16.52 23.32
C GLY A 151 44.27 -15.87 22.10
N ALA A 152 43.96 -14.60 21.82
CA ALA A 152 44.57 -13.87 20.71
C ALA A 152 46.11 -13.82 20.80
N PHE A 153 46.67 -13.65 22.01
CA PHE A 153 48.12 -13.76 22.21
C PHE A 153 48.65 -15.17 21.93
N ARG A 154 48.04 -16.19 22.56
CA ARG A 154 48.54 -17.57 22.50
C ARG A 154 48.37 -18.22 21.13
N ASP A 155 47.27 -17.95 20.45
CA ASP A 155 47.02 -18.43 19.10
C ASP A 155 48.07 -17.88 18.12
N ASN A 156 48.34 -16.57 18.18
CA ASN A 156 49.35 -15.93 17.34
C ASN A 156 50.77 -16.39 17.71
N LEU A 157 51.06 -16.63 18.99
CA LEU A 157 52.31 -17.27 19.41
C LEU A 157 52.44 -18.67 18.77
N GLY A 158 51.32 -19.40 18.66
CA GLY A 158 51.21 -20.68 17.97
C GLY A 158 51.49 -20.62 16.47
N LEU A 159 51.16 -19.51 15.82
CA LEU A 159 51.54 -19.22 14.41
C LEU A 159 53.00 -18.79 14.27
N GLY A 160 53.76 -18.76 15.35
CA GLY A 160 55.17 -18.38 15.39
C GLY A 160 55.44 -16.88 15.48
N HIS A 161 54.43 -16.08 15.83
CA HIS A 161 54.59 -14.65 16.10
C HIS A 161 55.22 -14.38 17.46
N GLY A 162 56.01 -13.31 17.57
CA GLY A 162 56.55 -12.79 18.83
C GLY A 162 55.94 -11.43 19.14
N PRO A 163 56.58 -10.31 18.75
CA PRO A 163 56.02 -8.98 18.94
C PRO A 163 54.64 -8.79 18.28
N GLN A 164 54.36 -9.45 17.15
CA GLN A 164 53.04 -9.38 16.51
C GLN A 164 51.93 -10.05 17.34
N ALA A 165 52.24 -11.07 18.14
CA ALA A 165 51.25 -11.69 19.03
C ALA A 165 50.76 -10.71 20.11
N VAL A 166 51.63 -9.80 20.57
CA VAL A 166 51.26 -8.70 21.48
C VAL A 166 50.34 -7.70 20.79
N VAL A 167 50.64 -7.35 19.53
CA VAL A 167 49.79 -6.47 18.70
C VAL A 167 48.40 -7.09 18.53
N ALA A 168 48.31 -8.38 18.22
CA ALA A 168 47.03 -9.10 18.11
C ALA A 168 46.22 -9.04 19.41
N ALA A 169 46.87 -9.24 20.57
CA ALA A 169 46.22 -9.16 21.87
C ALA A 169 45.75 -7.73 22.18
N ALA A 170 46.51 -6.71 21.78
CA ALA A 170 46.12 -5.31 21.92
C ALA A 170 44.93 -4.94 21.01
N GLU A 171 44.93 -5.42 19.75
CA GLU A 171 43.79 -5.28 18.83
C GLU A 171 42.54 -5.95 19.42
N ARG A 172 42.68 -7.17 19.94
CA ARG A 172 41.56 -7.87 20.58
C ARG A 172 41.07 -7.16 21.83
N ALA A 173 41.98 -6.67 22.68
CA ALA A 173 41.60 -5.88 23.85
C ALA A 173 40.86 -4.60 23.46
N ALA A 174 41.28 -3.93 22.38
CA ALA A 174 40.59 -2.75 21.87
C ALA A 174 39.14 -3.05 21.45
N ILE A 175 38.92 -4.20 20.80
CA ILE A 175 37.60 -4.63 20.32
C ILE A 175 36.71 -5.07 21.49
N VAL A 176 37.19 -5.98 22.34
CA VAL A 176 36.37 -6.62 23.38
C VAL A 176 36.08 -5.68 24.55
N LEU A 177 37.05 -4.84 24.92
CA LEU A 177 36.89 -3.84 25.98
C LEU A 177 36.36 -2.51 25.44
N SER A 178 36.14 -2.40 24.13
CA SER A 178 35.28 -1.33 23.64
C SER A 178 33.91 -1.57 24.25
N ALA A 179 33.48 -0.66 25.11
CA ALA A 179 32.09 -0.59 25.51
C ALA A 179 31.28 -0.15 24.30
N GLN A 180 31.08 -1.07 23.36
CA GLN A 180 29.87 -1.04 22.59
C GLN A 180 28.79 -1.24 23.64
N GLY A 181 28.17 -0.15 24.06
CA GLY A 181 26.80 -0.25 24.53
C GLY A 181 26.09 -0.90 23.37
N VAL A 182 25.93 -2.23 23.41
CA VAL A 182 25.18 -3.01 22.42
C VAL A 182 23.75 -2.54 22.62
N GLN A 183 23.44 -1.37 22.08
CA GLN A 183 22.09 -0.87 21.97
C GLN A 183 21.49 -1.74 20.89
N ASN A 184 20.95 -2.86 21.36
CA ASN A 184 20.39 -3.93 20.55
C ASN A 184 19.64 -3.31 19.37
N PRO A 185 20.18 -3.37 18.13
CA PRO A 185 19.58 -2.68 16.99
C PRO A 185 18.13 -3.12 16.81
N ALA A 186 17.80 -4.36 17.20
CA ALA A 186 16.43 -4.87 17.21
C ALA A 186 15.45 -4.00 18.03
N TYR A 187 15.90 -3.35 19.11
CA TYR A 187 15.08 -2.41 19.87
C TYR A 187 14.69 -1.20 19.03
N TRP A 188 15.68 -0.53 18.42
CA TRP A 188 15.46 0.69 17.63
C TRP A 188 14.58 0.41 16.41
N PHE A 189 14.88 -0.65 15.69
CA PHE A 189 14.10 -1.05 14.54
C PHE A 189 12.71 -1.57 14.91
N GLY A 190 12.56 -2.27 16.05
CA GLY A 190 11.27 -2.66 16.60
C GLY A 190 10.40 -1.44 16.95
N ALA A 191 10.99 -0.43 17.58
CA ALA A 191 10.33 0.83 17.91
C ALA A 191 9.89 1.60 16.64
N ILE A 192 10.77 1.67 15.62
CA ILE A 192 10.44 2.27 14.32
C ILE A 192 9.28 1.52 13.63
N GLY A 193 9.34 0.18 13.63
CA GLY A 193 8.30 -0.67 13.06
C GLY A 193 6.93 -0.47 13.74
N LEU A 194 6.89 -0.42 15.06
CA LEU A 194 5.67 -0.18 15.83
C LEU A 194 5.08 1.20 15.55
N CYS A 195 5.92 2.25 15.51
CA CYS A 195 5.46 3.60 15.19
C CYS A 195 4.95 3.71 13.75
N ALA A 196 5.60 3.03 12.80
CA ALA A 196 5.16 2.97 11.40
C ALA A 196 3.82 2.24 11.25
N MET A 197 3.59 1.17 12.01
CA MET A 197 2.31 0.44 12.04
C MET A 197 1.18 1.30 12.61
N LEU A 198 1.41 2.00 13.72
CA LEU A 198 0.43 2.93 14.29
C LEU A 198 0.09 4.07 13.33
N THR A 199 1.10 4.62 12.64
CA THR A 199 0.92 5.64 11.61
C THR A 199 0.01 5.12 10.49
N ALA A 200 0.27 3.92 9.97
CA ALA A 200 -0.54 3.30 8.92
C ALA A 200 -1.99 3.06 9.34
N ALA A 201 -2.21 2.58 10.57
CA ALA A 201 -3.54 2.34 11.12
C ALA A 201 -4.34 3.65 11.23
N LEU A 202 -3.73 4.69 11.80
CA LEU A 202 -4.35 6.00 11.97
C LEU A 202 -4.67 6.68 10.63
N LEU A 203 -3.75 6.61 9.66
CA LEU A 203 -3.95 7.18 8.33
C LEU A 203 -5.05 6.42 7.55
N SER A 204 -5.12 5.10 7.73
CA SER A 204 -6.21 4.26 7.20
C SER A 204 -7.57 4.65 7.77
N VAL A 205 -7.68 4.88 9.08
CA VAL A 205 -8.91 5.36 9.74
C VAL A 205 -9.29 6.75 9.23
N ALA A 206 -8.32 7.67 9.10
CA ALA A 206 -8.56 9.01 8.57
C ALA A 206 -9.07 8.99 7.13
N LEU A 207 -8.48 8.14 6.27
CA LEU A 207 -8.93 7.94 4.88
C LEU A 207 -10.33 7.34 4.81
N ARG A 208 -10.63 6.33 5.66
CA ARG A 208 -11.99 5.73 5.74
C ARG A 208 -13.02 6.78 6.14
N TYR A 209 -12.77 7.54 7.20
CA TYR A 209 -13.64 8.64 7.65
C TYR A 209 -13.91 9.63 6.52
N ARG A 210 -12.85 10.10 5.85
CA ARG A 210 -12.94 11.06 4.75
C ARG A 210 -13.74 10.52 3.56
N SER A 211 -13.52 9.26 3.19
CA SER A 211 -14.20 8.62 2.07
C SER A 211 -15.70 8.45 2.33
N ARG A 212 -16.07 8.01 3.54
CA ARG A 212 -17.48 7.85 3.94
C ARG A 212 -18.19 9.18 4.00
N TRP A 213 -17.57 10.19 4.62
CA TRP A 213 -18.11 11.55 4.66
C TRP A 213 -18.31 12.12 3.25
N GLY A 214 -17.30 11.97 2.37
CA GLY A 214 -17.40 12.42 0.98
C GLY A 214 -18.51 11.72 0.20
N SER A 215 -18.76 10.44 0.47
CA SER A 215 -19.88 9.71 -0.11
C SER A 215 -21.23 10.31 0.30
N ARG A 216 -21.45 10.51 1.61
CA ARG A 216 -22.70 11.08 2.15
C ARG A 216 -22.92 12.52 1.68
N HIS A 217 -21.87 13.34 1.64
CA HIS A 217 -21.98 14.71 1.14
C HIS A 217 -22.41 14.77 -0.33
N ARG A 218 -21.86 13.90 -1.19
CA ARG A 218 -22.28 13.83 -2.62
C ARG A 218 -23.74 13.42 -2.75
N ARG A 219 -24.13 12.39 -2.02
CA ARG A 219 -25.51 11.90 -1.92
C ARG A 219 -26.49 13.01 -1.53
N LEU A 220 -26.15 13.77 -0.50
CA LEU A 220 -26.89 14.97 -0.07
C LEU A 220 -26.99 16.00 -1.21
N THR A 221 -25.87 16.39 -1.81
CA THR A 221 -25.85 17.43 -2.85
C THR A 221 -26.66 17.04 -4.10
N ALA A 222 -26.73 15.73 -4.41
CA ALA A 222 -27.55 15.22 -5.50
C ALA A 222 -29.05 15.29 -5.17
N ALA A 223 -29.43 14.99 -3.92
CA ALA A 223 -30.80 15.12 -3.46
C ALA A 223 -31.26 16.59 -3.37
N GLN A 224 -30.40 17.48 -2.86
CA GLN A 224 -30.64 18.93 -2.84
C GLN A 224 -30.90 19.49 -4.24
N ARG A 225 -30.17 19.02 -5.27
CA ARG A 225 -30.43 19.41 -6.67
C ARG A 225 -31.79 18.96 -7.18
N LYS A 226 -32.22 17.74 -6.84
CA LYS A 226 -33.55 17.26 -7.21
C LYS A 226 -34.64 18.07 -6.53
N LEU A 227 -34.45 18.42 -5.26
CA LEU A 227 -35.38 19.29 -4.53
C LEU A 227 -35.43 20.69 -5.16
N ALA A 228 -34.28 21.32 -5.40
CA ALA A 228 -34.20 22.65 -6.01
C ALA A 228 -34.87 22.68 -7.40
N ARG A 229 -34.71 21.63 -8.21
CA ARG A 229 -35.42 21.49 -9.48
C ARG A 229 -36.94 21.48 -9.28
N VAL A 230 -37.45 20.67 -8.34
CA VAL A 230 -38.89 20.59 -8.05
C VAL A 230 -39.43 21.92 -7.50
N LEU A 231 -38.67 22.63 -6.66
CA LEU A 231 -39.07 23.94 -6.15
C LEU A 231 -39.14 24.99 -7.26
N LEU A 232 -38.20 24.97 -8.22
CA LEU A 232 -38.25 25.81 -9.42
C LEU A 232 -39.39 25.41 -10.39
N ASP A 233 -39.79 24.13 -10.38
CA ASP A 233 -40.93 23.61 -11.15
C ASP A 233 -42.27 23.94 -10.49
N LEU A 234 -42.31 24.32 -9.21
CA LEU A 234 -43.55 24.41 -8.44
C LEU A 234 -44.46 25.54 -8.95
N GLU A 235 -43.88 26.69 -9.33
CA GLU A 235 -44.63 27.80 -9.94
C GLU A 235 -45.20 27.41 -11.32
N ALA A 236 -44.40 26.71 -12.14
CA ALA A 236 -44.87 26.18 -13.43
C ALA A 236 -46.01 25.16 -13.22
N LEU A 237 -45.85 24.25 -12.26
CA LEU A 237 -46.88 23.29 -11.90
C LEU A 237 -48.16 23.98 -11.41
N GLU A 238 -48.06 25.05 -10.61
CA GLU A 238 -49.20 25.84 -10.15
C GLU A 238 -49.94 26.48 -11.33
N THR A 239 -49.22 27.06 -12.29
CA THR A 239 -49.84 27.62 -13.51
C THR A 239 -50.53 26.55 -14.34
N THR A 240 -49.93 25.36 -14.50
CA THR A 240 -50.57 24.24 -15.24
C THR A 240 -51.79 23.69 -14.52
N TYR A 241 -51.78 23.65 -13.17
CA TYR A 241 -52.90 23.24 -12.36
C TYR A 241 -54.06 24.25 -12.46
N ALA A 242 -53.76 25.55 -12.44
CA ALA A 242 -54.73 26.63 -12.60
C ALA A 242 -55.34 26.68 -14.00
N ALA A 243 -54.55 26.39 -15.04
CA ALA A 243 -54.99 26.37 -16.44
C ALA A 243 -55.97 25.24 -16.77
N ALA A 244 -55.93 24.11 -16.04
CA ALA A 244 -56.88 23.01 -16.23
C ALA A 244 -58.28 23.37 -15.67
N PRO A 245 -59.37 23.32 -16.46
CA PRO A 245 -60.73 23.67 -16.01
C PRO A 245 -61.20 22.81 -14.83
N ALA A 246 -61.80 23.42 -13.80
CA ALA A 246 -62.22 22.71 -12.57
C ALA A 246 -63.15 21.50 -12.82
N ALA A 247 -63.99 21.56 -13.84
CA ALA A 247 -64.90 20.47 -14.23
C ALA A 247 -64.19 19.25 -14.86
N SER A 248 -62.94 19.41 -15.31
CA SER A 248 -62.15 18.38 -16.01
C SER A 248 -61.06 17.75 -15.15
N ARG A 249 -60.91 18.16 -13.88
CA ARG A 249 -59.85 17.66 -12.98
C ARG A 249 -60.25 16.33 -12.34
N PRO A 250 -59.56 15.22 -12.61
CA PRO A 250 -59.81 13.95 -11.91
C PRO A 250 -59.31 14.01 -10.46
N ALA A 251 -59.94 13.23 -9.57
CA ALA A 251 -59.60 13.22 -8.14
C ALA A 251 -58.12 12.89 -7.84
N GLY A 252 -57.49 12.04 -8.68
CA GLY A 252 -56.07 11.69 -8.57
C GLY A 252 -55.12 12.85 -8.89
N PHE A 253 -55.54 13.80 -9.74
CA PHE A 253 -54.73 14.99 -10.08
C PHE A 253 -54.65 15.97 -8.91
N SER A 254 -55.79 16.25 -8.25
CA SER A 254 -55.83 17.12 -7.06
C SER A 254 -55.12 16.50 -5.86
N LYS A 255 -55.29 15.20 -5.64
CA LYS A 255 -54.61 14.47 -4.56
C LYS A 255 -53.08 14.51 -4.71
N ASN A 256 -52.56 14.26 -5.92
CA ASN A 256 -51.12 14.30 -6.19
C ASN A 256 -50.56 15.73 -6.04
N TRP A 257 -51.35 16.77 -6.34
CA TRP A 257 -50.98 18.17 -6.14
C TRP A 257 -50.83 18.52 -4.66
N GLU A 258 -51.80 18.16 -3.82
CA GLU A 258 -51.74 18.35 -2.36
C GLU A 258 -50.57 17.55 -1.73
N GLU A 259 -50.33 16.32 -2.22
CA GLU A 259 -49.21 15.50 -1.80
C GLU A 259 -47.86 16.13 -2.19
N LEU A 260 -47.74 16.72 -3.40
CA LEU A 260 -46.53 17.42 -3.82
C LEU A 260 -46.24 18.65 -2.95
N GLN A 261 -47.26 19.45 -2.62
CA GLN A 261 -47.10 20.64 -1.77
C GLN A 261 -46.67 20.28 -0.34
N SER A 262 -47.31 19.28 0.26
CA SER A 262 -46.98 18.85 1.62
C SER A 262 -45.58 18.21 1.70
N LEU A 263 -45.21 17.36 0.74
CA LEU A 263 -43.90 16.73 0.69
C LEU A 263 -42.76 17.71 0.38
N SER A 264 -42.99 18.72 -0.47
CA SER A 264 -41.95 19.71 -0.81
C SER A 264 -41.60 20.57 0.39
N LEU A 265 -42.62 20.99 1.15
CA LEU A 265 -42.48 21.74 2.39
C LEU A 265 -41.81 20.91 3.49
N GLN A 266 -42.17 19.63 3.62
CA GLN A 266 -41.50 18.71 4.55
C GLN A 266 -40.03 18.47 4.18
N ALA A 267 -39.74 18.28 2.89
CA ALA A 267 -38.38 18.09 2.39
C ALA A 267 -37.52 19.34 2.65
N ALA A 268 -38.02 20.54 2.35
CA ALA A 268 -37.32 21.81 2.63
C ALA A 268 -37.02 21.98 4.13
N ARG A 269 -37.98 21.68 5.02
CA ARG A 269 -37.77 21.73 6.49
C ARG A 269 -36.73 20.72 6.98
N SER A 270 -36.57 19.60 6.29
CA SER A 270 -35.64 18.53 6.67
C SER A 270 -34.21 18.75 6.17
N GLU A 271 -33.99 19.67 5.22
CA GLU A 271 -32.70 19.91 4.58
C GLU A 271 -31.67 20.52 5.53
N ASP A 272 -31.99 21.65 6.15
CA ASP A 272 -31.10 22.37 7.09
C ASP A 272 -30.57 21.51 8.26
N PRO A 273 -31.42 20.79 9.03
CA PRO A 273 -30.90 19.95 10.11
C PRO A 273 -30.04 18.78 9.59
N LEU A 274 -30.30 18.29 8.38
CA LEU A 274 -29.50 17.25 7.74
C LEU A 274 -28.13 17.78 7.30
N VAL A 275 -28.08 18.99 6.72
CA VAL A 275 -26.83 19.69 6.39
C VAL A 275 -26.01 19.87 7.67
N THR A 276 -26.60 20.43 8.72
CA THR A 276 -25.89 20.73 9.98
C THR A 276 -25.37 19.49 10.69
N SER A 277 -26.14 18.40 10.72
CA SER A 277 -25.68 17.11 11.27
C SER A 277 -24.54 16.48 10.43
N LEU A 278 -24.55 16.64 9.11
CA LEU A 278 -23.50 16.13 8.21
C LEU A 278 -22.17 16.89 8.32
N PHE A 279 -22.21 18.16 8.73
CA PHE A 279 -21.01 18.97 9.01
C PHE A 279 -20.57 18.91 10.48
N THR A 280 -21.39 18.37 11.38
CA THR A 280 -21.05 18.19 12.80
C THR A 280 -20.22 16.92 13.01
N LYS A 281 -19.02 17.05 13.60
CA LYS A 281 -18.03 15.95 13.69
C LYS A 281 -18.54 14.66 14.35
N LYS A 282 -19.37 14.78 15.40
CA LYS A 282 -19.91 13.63 16.15
C LYS A 282 -21.02 12.90 15.38
N GLU A 283 -21.78 13.62 14.57
CA GLU A 283 -23.01 13.11 13.94
C GLU A 283 -22.83 12.76 12.47
N ALA A 284 -21.82 13.33 11.79
CA ALA A 284 -21.64 13.21 10.35
C ALA A 284 -21.61 11.76 9.81
N LEU A 285 -21.05 10.83 10.61
CA LEU A 285 -21.01 9.40 10.29
C LEU A 285 -21.98 8.54 11.13
N GLY A 286 -22.83 9.16 11.94
CA GLY A 286 -23.83 8.48 12.75
C GLY A 286 -24.83 7.69 11.91
N THR A 287 -25.42 6.65 12.49
CA THR A 287 -26.48 5.84 11.88
C THR A 287 -27.73 6.67 11.62
N ARG A 288 -28.11 7.53 12.57
CA ARG A 288 -29.25 8.46 12.48
C ARG A 288 -29.15 9.39 11.27
N THR A 289 -28.01 10.07 11.09
CA THR A 289 -27.79 10.97 9.92
C THR A 289 -27.79 10.18 8.60
N GLY A 290 -27.30 8.94 8.60
CA GLY A 290 -27.40 8.05 7.44
C GLY A 290 -28.85 7.71 7.08
N ALA A 291 -29.68 7.38 8.08
CA ALA A 291 -31.11 7.11 7.88
C ALA A 291 -31.86 8.36 7.40
N GLN A 292 -31.59 9.53 7.99
CA GLN A 292 -32.18 10.81 7.57
C GLN A 292 -31.81 11.18 6.13
N LEU A 293 -30.56 10.92 5.72
CA LEU A 293 -30.13 11.12 4.33
C LEU A 293 -30.88 10.16 3.37
N ALA A 294 -31.07 8.91 3.76
CA ALA A 294 -31.80 7.94 2.95
C ALA A 294 -33.28 8.31 2.80
N THR A 295 -33.92 8.77 3.88
CA THR A 295 -35.31 9.27 3.82
C THR A 295 -35.41 10.51 2.95
N PHE A 296 -34.48 11.47 3.07
CA PHE A 296 -34.45 12.68 2.24
C PHE A 296 -34.24 12.34 0.75
N GLU A 297 -33.37 11.37 0.43
CA GLU A 297 -33.22 10.88 -0.95
C GLU A 297 -34.48 10.21 -1.49
N ALA A 298 -35.20 9.45 -0.66
CA ALA A 298 -36.46 8.83 -1.06
C ALA A 298 -37.52 9.90 -1.32
N SER A 299 -37.68 10.86 -0.41
CA SER A 299 -38.63 11.98 -0.54
C SER A 299 -38.34 12.86 -1.77
N THR A 300 -37.08 13.18 -2.05
CA THR A 300 -36.73 13.97 -3.25
C THR A 300 -36.93 13.20 -4.56
N ARG A 301 -36.81 11.86 -4.54
CA ARG A 301 -37.17 11.01 -5.68
C ARG A 301 -38.68 10.96 -5.89
N THR A 302 -39.47 10.77 -4.84
CA THR A 302 -40.93 10.77 -4.98
C THR A 302 -41.45 12.13 -5.44
N LEU A 303 -40.89 13.23 -4.92
CA LEU A 303 -41.20 14.59 -5.36
C LEU A 303 -40.93 14.82 -6.84
N THR A 304 -39.77 14.39 -7.35
CA THR A 304 -39.45 14.51 -8.78
C THR A 304 -40.41 13.69 -9.64
N GLN A 305 -40.79 12.48 -9.19
CA GLN A 305 -41.75 11.64 -9.91
C GLN A 305 -43.15 12.24 -9.94
N LEU A 306 -43.63 12.77 -8.81
CA LEU A 306 -44.92 13.46 -8.73
C LEU A 306 -44.94 14.73 -9.58
N ALA A 307 -43.86 15.52 -9.56
CA ALA A 307 -43.72 16.73 -10.36
C ALA A 307 -43.78 16.42 -11.87
N ASP A 308 -43.00 15.44 -12.34
CA ASP A 308 -43.00 15.04 -13.75
C ASP A 308 -44.38 14.48 -14.16
N ALA A 309 -45.04 13.70 -13.30
CA ALA A 309 -46.37 13.16 -13.55
C ALA A 309 -47.45 14.27 -13.63
N LEU A 310 -47.40 15.26 -12.74
CA LEU A 310 -48.33 16.38 -12.71
C LEU A 310 -48.12 17.35 -13.89
N LEU A 311 -46.88 17.65 -14.28
CA LEU A 311 -46.59 18.41 -15.49
C LEU A 311 -47.17 17.70 -16.72
N GLY A 312 -46.96 16.37 -16.79
CA GLY A 312 -47.50 15.56 -17.88
C GLY A 312 -49.03 15.57 -17.92
N ALA A 313 -49.69 15.27 -16.82
CA ALA A 313 -51.15 15.28 -16.74
C ALA A 313 -51.76 16.67 -16.92
N GLY A 314 -51.13 17.72 -16.39
CA GLY A 314 -51.54 19.11 -16.56
C GLY A 314 -51.51 19.54 -18.03
N SER A 315 -50.49 19.11 -18.79
CA SER A 315 -50.42 19.40 -20.23
C SER A 315 -51.57 18.77 -21.03
N VAL A 316 -52.01 17.56 -20.64
CA VAL A 316 -53.16 16.88 -21.26
C VAL A 316 -54.47 17.55 -20.88
N HIS A 317 -54.73 17.79 -19.59
CA HIS A 317 -55.99 18.38 -19.14
C HIS A 317 -56.17 19.86 -19.49
N ALA A 318 -55.07 20.60 -19.69
CA ALA A 318 -55.09 22.01 -20.10
C ALA A 318 -54.99 22.21 -21.62
N ASN A 319 -55.03 21.15 -22.44
CA ASN A 319 -54.90 21.21 -23.91
C ASN A 319 -53.65 22.00 -24.39
N LEU A 320 -52.51 21.82 -23.71
CA LEU A 320 -51.25 22.50 -24.07
C LEU A 320 -50.51 21.74 -25.19
N ALA A 321 -49.81 22.45 -26.08
CA ALA A 321 -49.03 21.81 -27.15
C ALA A 321 -47.99 20.82 -26.60
N GLY A 322 -47.96 19.59 -27.14
CA GLY A 322 -47.01 18.54 -26.73
C GLY A 322 -47.59 17.31 -25.99
N THR A 323 -48.92 17.14 -25.98
CA THR A 323 -49.64 16.01 -25.35
C THR A 323 -49.21 14.63 -25.86
N GLY A 324 -48.68 14.52 -27.09
CA GLY A 324 -48.12 13.28 -27.63
C GLY A 324 -46.98 12.73 -26.77
N SER A 325 -46.15 13.58 -26.18
CA SER A 325 -44.98 13.16 -25.39
C SER A 325 -45.33 12.46 -24.07
N THR A 326 -46.49 12.78 -23.49
CA THR A 326 -46.98 12.17 -22.23
C THR A 326 -47.66 10.84 -22.49
N PHE A 327 -48.41 10.72 -23.59
CA PHE A 327 -48.97 9.45 -24.02
C PHE A 327 -47.89 8.51 -24.57
N ASP A 328 -46.80 9.03 -25.15
CA ASP A 328 -45.61 8.25 -25.51
C ASP A 328 -44.92 7.66 -24.28
N GLN A 329 -44.85 8.39 -23.17
CA GLN A 329 -44.31 7.88 -21.91
C GLN A 329 -45.18 6.75 -21.31
N LEU A 330 -46.50 6.81 -21.52
CA LEU A 330 -47.42 5.74 -21.13
C LEU A 330 -47.38 4.54 -22.10
N SER A 331 -47.30 4.79 -23.41
CA SER A 331 -47.38 3.76 -24.44
C SER A 331 -46.07 2.99 -24.59
N ARG A 332 -44.91 3.64 -24.39
CA ARG A 332 -43.58 3.02 -24.54
C ARG A 332 -43.38 1.73 -23.74
N PRO A 333 -43.62 1.65 -22.42
CA PRO A 333 -43.44 0.41 -21.68
C PRO A 333 -44.44 -0.68 -22.08
N ILE A 334 -45.63 -0.31 -22.55
CA ILE A 334 -46.63 -1.24 -23.09
C ILE A 334 -46.16 -1.77 -24.45
N ASN A 335 -45.64 -0.90 -25.32
CA ASN A 335 -45.10 -1.23 -26.63
C ASN A 335 -43.87 -2.13 -26.52
N ASP A 336 -42.94 -1.84 -25.61
CA ASP A 336 -41.77 -2.68 -25.36
C ASP A 336 -42.18 -4.08 -24.89
N ALA A 337 -43.16 -4.17 -23.96
CA ALA A 337 -43.68 -5.44 -23.47
C ALA A 337 -44.44 -6.23 -24.55
N ALA A 338 -45.26 -5.56 -25.36
CA ALA A 338 -46.02 -6.15 -26.45
C ALA A 338 -45.09 -6.61 -27.60
N THR A 339 -44.09 -5.81 -27.96
CA THR A 339 -43.11 -6.14 -28.99
C THR A 339 -42.25 -7.32 -28.56
N ALA A 340 -41.79 -7.35 -27.31
CA ALA A 340 -41.07 -8.50 -26.77
C ALA A 340 -41.93 -9.77 -26.80
N LEU A 341 -43.21 -9.67 -26.46
CA LEU A 341 -44.15 -10.79 -26.55
C LEU A 341 -44.36 -11.23 -28.00
N LEU A 342 -44.58 -10.30 -28.94
CA LEU A 342 -44.77 -10.58 -30.36
C LEU A 342 -43.56 -11.30 -30.97
N ILE A 343 -42.33 -10.81 -30.72
CA ILE A 343 -41.10 -11.45 -31.20
C ILE A 343 -41.02 -12.91 -30.72
N ARG A 344 -41.37 -13.17 -29.45
CA ARG A 344 -41.34 -14.53 -28.90
C ARG A 344 -42.45 -15.43 -29.44
N LEU A 345 -43.63 -14.88 -29.68
CA LEU A 345 -44.75 -15.62 -30.28
C LEU A 345 -44.52 -15.94 -31.75
N GLU A 346 -43.80 -15.09 -32.48
CA GLU A 346 -43.38 -15.36 -33.88
C GLU A 346 -42.32 -16.45 -33.97
N GLN A 347 -41.49 -16.60 -32.93
CA GLN A 347 -40.50 -17.68 -32.82
C GLN A 347 -41.09 -18.98 -32.24
N ALA A 348 -42.34 -18.96 -31.77
CA ALA A 348 -43.00 -20.11 -31.18
C ALA A 348 -43.47 -21.12 -32.26
N PRO A 349 -43.42 -22.44 -32.00
CA PRO A 349 -43.92 -23.44 -32.94
C PRO A 349 -45.42 -23.22 -33.22
N GLY A 350 -45.83 -23.31 -34.49
CA GLY A 350 -47.14 -22.89 -35.02
C GLY A 350 -48.40 -23.58 -34.46
N LYS A 351 -48.29 -24.38 -33.40
CA LYS A 351 -49.40 -24.97 -32.64
C LYS A 351 -49.65 -24.29 -31.29
N MET A 352 -48.85 -23.29 -30.89
CA MET A 352 -48.89 -22.71 -29.54
C MET A 352 -49.90 -21.56 -29.37
N ILE A 353 -50.09 -20.73 -30.40
CA ILE A 353 -51.12 -19.69 -30.50
C ILE A 353 -51.53 -19.58 -31.98
N SER A 354 -52.78 -19.23 -32.26
CA SER A 354 -53.24 -19.02 -33.64
C SER A 354 -52.60 -17.78 -34.27
N GLY A 355 -52.26 -17.83 -35.56
CA GLY A 355 -51.73 -16.66 -36.28
C GLY A 355 -52.71 -15.47 -36.31
N SER A 356 -54.01 -15.72 -36.16
CA SER A 356 -55.03 -14.68 -35.99
C SER A 356 -54.92 -13.93 -34.68
N ASP A 357 -54.58 -14.59 -33.57
CA ASP A 357 -54.43 -13.92 -32.27
C ASP A 357 -53.18 -13.03 -32.24
N VAL A 358 -52.09 -13.44 -32.91
CA VAL A 358 -50.86 -12.63 -33.06
C VAL A 358 -51.12 -11.38 -33.91
N ARG A 359 -51.88 -11.52 -35.01
CA ARG A 359 -52.29 -10.36 -35.83
C ARG A 359 -53.19 -9.41 -35.04
N ARG A 360 -54.18 -9.95 -34.34
CA ARG A 360 -55.10 -9.15 -33.52
C ARG A 360 -54.39 -8.43 -32.37
N LEU A 361 -53.32 -9.01 -31.79
CA LEU A 361 -52.49 -8.31 -30.79
C LEU A 361 -51.72 -7.14 -31.41
N ARG A 362 -51.24 -7.29 -32.65
CA ARG A 362 -50.59 -6.22 -33.41
C ARG A 362 -51.57 -5.10 -33.77
N ASP A 363 -52.80 -5.45 -34.15
CA ASP A 363 -53.85 -4.49 -34.47
C ASP A 363 -54.28 -3.71 -33.21
N ASP A 364 -54.54 -4.38 -32.08
CA ASP A 364 -54.89 -3.75 -30.80
C ASP A 364 -53.76 -2.82 -30.29
N LEU A 365 -52.48 -3.19 -30.51
CA LEU A 365 -51.33 -2.33 -30.20
C LEU A 365 -51.26 -1.12 -31.15
N GLY A 366 -51.57 -1.32 -32.44
CA GLY A 366 -51.67 -0.25 -33.43
C GLY A 366 -52.75 0.77 -33.08
N GLU A 367 -53.93 0.31 -32.65
CA GLU A 367 -55.02 1.17 -32.18
C GLU A 367 -54.61 1.99 -30.94
N LEU A 368 -53.86 1.40 -30.00
CA LEU A 368 -53.35 2.10 -28.82
C LEU A 368 -52.33 3.19 -29.20
N LEU A 369 -51.40 2.88 -30.11
CA LEU A 369 -50.37 3.84 -30.57
C LEU A 369 -50.98 4.96 -31.43
N GLN A 370 -52.01 4.65 -32.21
CA GLN A 370 -52.77 5.66 -32.97
C GLN A 370 -53.57 6.58 -32.03
N ALA A 371 -54.13 6.04 -30.94
CA ALA A 371 -54.79 6.83 -29.90
C ALA A 371 -53.83 7.79 -29.17
N SER A 372 -52.52 7.49 -29.12
CA SER A 372 -51.51 8.40 -28.55
C SER A 372 -51.00 9.48 -29.50
N ALA A 373 -51.19 9.33 -30.82
CA ALA A 373 -50.60 10.20 -31.84
C ALA A 373 -51.55 11.31 -32.35
N LEU A 374 -52.86 11.19 -32.12
CA LEU A 374 -53.86 12.14 -32.62
C LEU A 374 -54.04 13.33 -31.67
N GLU A 375 -53.85 14.56 -32.17
CA GLU A 375 -54.21 15.80 -31.47
C GLU A 375 -55.74 15.95 -31.45
N VAL A 376 -56.38 15.44 -30.40
CA VAL A 376 -57.83 15.51 -30.17
C VAL A 376 -58.09 16.10 -28.79
N ASP A 377 -59.25 16.72 -28.61
CA ASP A 377 -59.69 17.29 -27.33
C ASP A 377 -59.49 16.33 -26.14
N SER A 378 -58.95 16.85 -25.02
CA SER A 378 -58.37 16.09 -23.90
C SER A 378 -59.28 15.00 -23.31
N SER A 379 -60.56 15.30 -23.14
CA SER A 379 -61.55 14.36 -22.59
C SER A 379 -61.75 13.15 -23.52
N GLN A 380 -61.76 13.37 -24.83
CA GLN A 380 -61.92 12.32 -25.83
C GLN A 380 -60.63 11.52 -26.02
N ALA A 381 -59.45 12.14 -25.88
CA ALA A 381 -58.16 11.48 -25.97
C ALA A 381 -57.95 10.45 -24.84
N VAL A 382 -58.23 10.83 -23.59
CA VAL A 382 -58.13 9.93 -22.43
C VAL A 382 -59.12 8.77 -22.53
N ASP A 383 -60.35 9.02 -23.00
CA ASP A 383 -61.37 7.97 -23.16
C ASP A 383 -61.08 7.00 -24.32
N ARG A 384 -60.54 7.50 -25.44
CA ARG A 384 -60.10 6.64 -26.55
C ARG A 384 -58.92 5.77 -26.13
N TRP A 385 -57.93 6.36 -25.46
CA TRP A 385 -56.80 5.62 -24.90
C TRP A 385 -57.25 4.54 -23.90
N ARG A 386 -58.19 4.87 -23.00
CA ARG A 386 -58.77 3.93 -22.02
C ARG A 386 -59.48 2.76 -22.71
N LYS A 387 -60.21 3.01 -23.80
CA LYS A 387 -60.89 1.96 -24.59
C LYS A 387 -59.87 1.04 -25.28
N ALA A 388 -58.88 1.61 -25.97
CA ALA A 388 -57.83 0.85 -26.64
C ALA A 388 -57.00 0.01 -25.65
N GLU A 389 -56.63 0.58 -24.50
CA GLU A 389 -55.93 -0.16 -23.45
C GLU A 389 -56.79 -1.31 -22.90
N LYS A 390 -58.09 -1.10 -22.68
CA LYS A 390 -58.99 -2.15 -22.20
C LYS A 390 -59.11 -3.30 -23.20
N GLN A 391 -59.15 -2.99 -24.50
CA GLN A 391 -59.15 -4.01 -25.56
C GLN A 391 -57.86 -4.83 -25.51
N LEU A 392 -56.70 -4.15 -25.46
CA LEU A 392 -55.39 -4.80 -25.37
C LEU A 392 -55.23 -5.65 -24.10
N ALA A 393 -55.70 -5.17 -22.94
CA ALA A 393 -55.67 -5.91 -21.68
C ALA A 393 -56.59 -7.15 -21.71
N THR A 394 -57.78 -7.03 -22.31
CA THR A 394 -58.72 -8.14 -22.48
C THR A 394 -58.13 -9.22 -23.37
N HIS A 395 -57.49 -8.83 -24.47
CA HIS A 395 -56.83 -9.75 -25.37
C HIS A 395 -55.57 -10.38 -24.75
N GLY A 396 -54.73 -9.60 -24.06
CA GLY A 396 -53.59 -10.12 -23.29
C GLY A 396 -53.99 -11.15 -22.23
N LYS A 397 -55.15 -10.97 -21.59
CA LYS A 397 -55.74 -11.96 -20.67
C LYS A 397 -56.20 -13.23 -21.38
N ALA A 398 -56.82 -13.11 -22.56
CA ALA A 398 -57.20 -14.27 -23.38
C ALA A 398 -55.96 -15.07 -23.84
N LEU A 399 -54.91 -14.38 -24.29
CA LEU A 399 -53.61 -14.97 -24.64
C LEU A 399 -52.98 -15.69 -23.44
N THR A 400 -52.99 -15.06 -22.27
CA THR A 400 -52.53 -15.67 -21.01
C THR A 400 -53.31 -16.96 -20.70
N HIS A 401 -54.62 -16.99 -20.93
CA HIS A 401 -55.44 -18.19 -20.71
C HIS A 401 -55.10 -19.32 -21.70
N SER A 402 -54.87 -19.01 -22.97
CA SER A 402 -54.45 -19.97 -24.00
C SER A 402 -53.05 -20.53 -23.73
N LEU A 403 -52.10 -19.67 -23.35
CA LEU A 403 -50.71 -20.03 -23.02
C LEU A 403 -50.58 -20.93 -21.78
N ARG A 404 -51.54 -20.87 -20.85
CA ARG A 404 -51.54 -21.72 -19.65
C ARG A 404 -51.73 -23.21 -19.93
N ARG A 405 -52.13 -23.60 -21.15
CA ARG A 405 -52.41 -24.99 -21.58
C ARG A 405 -51.15 -25.80 -21.95
N TYR A 406 -49.99 -25.16 -22.07
CA TYR A 406 -48.72 -25.80 -22.47
C TYR A 406 -47.84 -26.21 -21.27
N PRO A 407 -46.98 -27.25 -21.40
CA PRO A 407 -46.15 -27.77 -20.31
C PRO A 407 -45.14 -26.73 -19.79
N ARG A 408 -44.96 -26.64 -18.47
CA ARG A 408 -44.32 -25.48 -17.81
C ARG A 408 -42.89 -25.74 -17.32
N GLY A 409 -41.98 -24.80 -17.60
CA GLY A 409 -40.79 -24.54 -16.78
C GLY A 409 -41.08 -23.60 -15.60
N LYS A 410 -40.03 -23.16 -14.87
CA LYS A 410 -40.16 -22.15 -13.79
C LYS A 410 -40.63 -20.82 -14.38
N ILE A 411 -41.79 -20.33 -13.94
CA ILE A 411 -42.30 -19.03 -14.38
C ILE A 411 -41.49 -17.92 -13.70
N PRO A 412 -40.78 -17.05 -14.46
CA PRO A 412 -40.08 -15.92 -13.89
C PRO A 412 -41.07 -14.92 -13.28
N ALA A 413 -40.65 -14.23 -12.21
CA ALA A 413 -41.48 -13.20 -11.59
C ALA A 413 -41.79 -12.09 -12.60
N VAL A 414 -43.07 -11.71 -12.71
CA VAL A 414 -43.50 -10.59 -13.56
C VAL A 414 -42.92 -9.30 -12.98
N ALA A 415 -42.27 -8.49 -13.82
CA ALA A 415 -41.76 -7.19 -13.41
C ALA A 415 -42.90 -6.32 -12.87
N GLN A 416 -42.72 -5.73 -11.69
CA GLN A 416 -43.69 -4.80 -11.12
C GLN A 416 -43.80 -3.55 -12.00
N VAL A 417 -45.01 -3.02 -12.13
CA VAL A 417 -45.26 -1.79 -12.89
C VAL A 417 -44.51 -0.64 -12.21
N PRO A 418 -43.70 0.15 -12.93
CA PRO A 418 -42.97 1.27 -12.32
C PRO A 418 -43.92 2.25 -11.62
N ALA A 419 -43.59 2.67 -10.40
CA ALA A 419 -44.40 3.62 -9.62
C ALA A 419 -44.68 4.93 -10.38
N GLN A 420 -43.72 5.40 -11.18
CA GLN A 420 -43.87 6.55 -12.09
C GLN A 420 -45.03 6.39 -13.08
N HIS A 421 -45.18 5.18 -13.64
CA HIS A 421 -46.24 4.88 -14.60
C HIS A 421 -47.61 4.83 -13.90
N LEU A 422 -47.68 4.27 -12.69
CA LEU A 422 -48.91 4.26 -11.89
C LEU A 422 -49.34 5.66 -11.44
N GLN A 423 -48.39 6.50 -11.01
CA GLN A 423 -48.65 7.89 -10.62
C GLN A 423 -49.15 8.74 -11.80
N LEU A 424 -48.52 8.57 -12.99
CA LEU A 424 -48.97 9.25 -14.21
C LEU A 424 -50.40 8.84 -14.59
N ARG A 425 -50.74 7.55 -14.48
CA ARG A 425 -52.12 7.05 -14.69
C ARG A 425 -53.13 7.64 -13.72
N GLU A 426 -52.78 7.67 -12.42
CA GLU A 426 -53.65 8.27 -11.39
C GLU A 426 -53.91 9.75 -11.68
N SER A 427 -52.88 10.49 -12.08
CA SER A 427 -52.99 11.92 -12.43
C SER A 427 -53.80 12.18 -13.71
N LEU A 428 -53.85 11.23 -14.65
CA LEU A 428 -54.68 11.30 -15.86
C LEU A 428 -56.12 10.79 -15.63
N GLY A 429 -56.47 10.32 -14.42
CA GLY A 429 -57.79 9.74 -14.13
C GLY A 429 -58.00 8.33 -14.72
N LEU A 430 -56.91 7.61 -14.96
CA LEU A 430 -56.91 6.23 -15.44
C LEU A 430 -56.84 5.25 -14.26
N GLN A 431 -57.37 4.04 -14.43
CA GLN A 431 -57.35 3.02 -13.38
C GLN A 431 -55.90 2.56 -13.12
N THR A 432 -55.52 2.49 -11.84
CA THR A 432 -54.18 2.11 -11.34
C THR A 432 -54.06 0.62 -11.01
N ALA A 433 -55.12 -0.17 -11.23
CA ALA A 433 -55.17 -1.58 -10.84
C ALA A 433 -54.07 -2.39 -11.56
N GLU A 434 -53.02 -2.74 -10.80
CA GLU A 434 -51.81 -3.41 -11.30
C GLU A 434 -52.15 -4.66 -12.10
N GLN A 435 -53.10 -5.47 -11.62
CA GLN A 435 -53.43 -6.79 -12.19
C GLN A 435 -54.34 -6.73 -13.44
N SER A 436 -55.08 -5.65 -13.66
CA SER A 436 -55.96 -5.50 -14.83
C SER A 436 -55.37 -4.60 -15.92
N SER A 437 -54.18 -4.05 -15.70
CA SER A 437 -53.47 -3.22 -16.68
C SER A 437 -52.99 -4.05 -17.88
N ALA A 438 -52.97 -3.45 -19.07
CA ALA A 438 -52.45 -4.10 -20.28
C ALA A 438 -50.98 -4.50 -20.10
N LEU A 439 -50.17 -3.62 -19.49
CA LEU A 439 -48.76 -3.86 -19.21
C LEU A 439 -48.52 -5.11 -18.36
N TYR A 440 -49.31 -5.32 -17.32
CA TYR A 440 -49.20 -6.50 -16.47
C TYR A 440 -49.63 -7.78 -17.19
N GLN A 441 -50.74 -7.74 -17.93
CA GLN A 441 -51.22 -8.91 -18.68
C GLN A 441 -50.22 -9.31 -19.78
N LEU A 442 -49.62 -8.34 -20.47
CA LEU A 442 -48.56 -8.58 -21.45
C LEU A 442 -47.28 -9.09 -20.79
N GLY A 443 -46.87 -8.52 -19.66
CA GLY A 443 -45.71 -9.00 -18.89
C GLY A 443 -45.90 -10.43 -18.37
N LEU A 444 -47.10 -10.79 -17.94
CA LEU A 444 -47.47 -12.13 -17.51
C LEU A 444 -47.50 -13.13 -18.68
N ALA A 445 -48.10 -12.75 -19.81
CA ALA A 445 -48.05 -13.54 -21.04
C ALA A 445 -46.60 -13.77 -21.48
N ASN A 446 -45.75 -12.75 -21.41
CA ASN A 446 -44.34 -12.83 -21.78
C ASN A 446 -43.53 -13.74 -20.85
N ALA A 447 -43.82 -13.72 -19.54
CA ALA A 447 -43.23 -14.64 -18.57
C ALA A 447 -43.67 -16.10 -18.80
N LEU A 448 -44.92 -16.33 -19.21
CA LEU A 448 -45.44 -17.67 -19.55
C LEU A 448 -44.82 -18.23 -20.83
N VAL A 449 -44.64 -17.40 -21.87
CA VAL A 449 -43.92 -17.77 -23.09
C VAL A 449 -42.45 -18.08 -22.78
N ARG A 450 -41.81 -17.30 -21.91
CA ARG A 450 -40.43 -17.57 -21.47
C ARG A 450 -40.30 -18.88 -20.69
N ALA A 451 -41.28 -19.19 -19.84
CA ALA A 451 -41.30 -20.44 -19.08
C ALA A 451 -41.45 -21.69 -19.97
N THR A 452 -41.91 -21.52 -21.21
CA THR A 452 -42.19 -22.61 -22.16
C THR A 452 -41.12 -22.70 -23.27
N LEU A 453 -40.57 -21.57 -23.74
CA LEU A 453 -39.57 -21.50 -24.82
C LEU A 453 -38.14 -21.24 -24.36
N GLY A 454 -37.92 -20.86 -23.09
CA GLY A 454 -36.60 -20.48 -22.58
C GLY A 454 -36.22 -19.02 -22.86
N ASP A 455 -34.95 -18.67 -22.61
CA ASP A 455 -34.41 -17.31 -22.77
C ASP A 455 -34.08 -17.03 -24.25
N THR A 456 -35.05 -16.50 -24.99
CA THR A 456 -34.95 -16.28 -26.44
C THR A 456 -34.48 -14.88 -26.84
N LEU A 457 -34.51 -13.88 -25.93
CA LEU A 457 -34.04 -12.51 -26.22
C LEU A 457 -32.68 -12.24 -25.57
N ALA A 458 -31.81 -11.48 -26.25
CA ALA A 458 -30.51 -11.05 -25.70
C ALA A 458 -30.62 -10.16 -24.44
N SER A 459 -31.80 -9.59 -24.18
CA SER A 459 -32.12 -8.87 -22.93
C SER A 459 -32.32 -9.81 -21.73
N ASP A 460 -32.57 -11.11 -21.95
CA ASP A 460 -32.84 -12.09 -20.90
C ASP A 460 -31.56 -12.58 -20.20
N THR A 461 -30.44 -12.65 -20.91
CA THR A 461 -29.13 -13.11 -20.40
C THR A 461 -28.43 -12.10 -19.49
N ARG A 462 -28.93 -10.86 -19.39
CA ARG A 462 -28.35 -9.81 -18.53
C ARG A 462 -28.73 -9.90 -17.06
N VAL A 463 -29.64 -10.80 -16.68
CA VAL A 463 -30.00 -11.06 -15.28
C VAL A 463 -29.46 -12.43 -14.88
N ALA A 464 -28.16 -12.52 -14.63
CA ALA A 464 -27.62 -13.65 -13.89
C ALA A 464 -28.23 -13.62 -12.47
N PRO A 465 -28.83 -14.73 -11.98
CA PRO A 465 -29.22 -14.81 -10.58
C PRO A 465 -27.97 -14.78 -9.72
N GLN A 466 -27.92 -13.87 -8.74
CA GLN A 466 -27.03 -14.06 -7.60
C GLN A 466 -27.46 -15.35 -6.88
N PRO A 467 -26.52 -16.21 -6.44
CA PRO A 467 -26.86 -17.40 -5.69
C PRO A 467 -27.35 -16.97 -4.30
N HIS A 468 -28.66 -16.94 -4.11
CA HIS A 468 -29.24 -16.81 -2.77
C HIS A 468 -29.65 -18.18 -2.25
N ALA A 469 -29.25 -18.39 -1.00
CA ALA A 469 -29.54 -19.52 -0.15
C ALA A 469 -31.04 -19.90 -0.13
N LEU A 470 -31.26 -21.16 0.19
CA LEU A 470 -32.55 -21.85 0.34
C LEU A 470 -33.61 -21.01 1.07
N PRO A 471 -34.88 -21.03 0.61
CA PRO A 471 -35.96 -20.38 1.33
C PRO A 471 -36.49 -21.30 2.42
N VAL A 472 -36.34 -20.88 3.68
CA VAL A 472 -37.16 -21.40 4.78
C VAL A 472 -38.49 -20.65 4.75
N ALA A 473 -39.58 -21.42 4.72
CA ALA A 473 -40.94 -20.90 4.79
C ALA A 473 -41.24 -20.31 6.18
N SER A 474 -41.82 -19.11 6.22
CA SER A 474 -42.84 -18.79 7.21
C SER A 474 -43.79 -17.70 6.71
N LYS A 475 -45.07 -17.93 7.00
CA LYS A 475 -46.21 -17.05 6.71
C LYS A 475 -46.25 -15.88 7.71
N THR A 476 -47.09 -14.89 7.33
CA THR A 476 -47.70 -13.80 8.12
C THR A 476 -46.82 -12.63 8.56
N SER A 477 -46.93 -11.50 7.84
CA SER A 477 -47.56 -10.27 8.38
C SER A 477 -47.48 -9.12 7.38
N ARG A 478 -48.55 -8.32 7.32
CA ARG A 478 -48.57 -6.97 6.74
C ARG A 478 -47.56 -6.10 7.48
N GLY A 479 -46.66 -5.45 6.76
CA GLY A 479 -45.75 -4.46 7.33
C GLY A 479 -44.81 -3.91 6.27
N HIS A 480 -44.78 -2.59 6.14
CA HIS A 480 -43.88 -1.85 5.25
C HIS A 480 -42.46 -2.41 5.27
N ALA A 481 -41.95 -2.78 4.10
CA ALA A 481 -40.56 -3.14 3.93
C ALA A 481 -39.68 -1.91 4.16
N SER A 482 -39.22 -1.75 5.40
CA SER A 482 -38.11 -0.88 5.75
C SER A 482 -36.85 -1.40 5.04
N HIS A 483 -36.36 -0.66 4.06
CA HIS A 483 -34.99 -0.81 3.60
C HIS A 483 -34.05 -0.57 4.79
N SER A 484 -33.41 -1.61 5.29
CA SER A 484 -32.38 -1.51 6.33
C SER A 484 -31.32 -0.47 5.95
N PRO A 485 -31.19 0.65 6.69
CA PRO A 485 -30.17 1.64 6.46
C PRO A 485 -28.94 1.22 7.24
N GLY A 486 -27.91 0.65 6.60
CA GLY A 486 -26.75 0.20 7.38
C GLY A 486 -25.46 -0.14 6.65
N ILE A 487 -25.48 -0.61 5.41
CA ILE A 487 -24.26 -1.20 4.82
C ILE A 487 -23.75 -0.34 3.67
N ASP A 488 -23.18 0.82 4.02
CA ASP A 488 -22.20 1.54 3.18
C ASP A 488 -20.84 0.78 3.25
N GLU A 489 -20.82 -0.50 2.87
CA GLU A 489 -19.56 -1.22 2.60
C GLU A 489 -19.23 -1.15 1.11
N PRO A 490 -17.96 -0.85 0.74
CA PRO A 490 -17.54 -0.93 -0.64
C PRO A 490 -17.64 -2.40 -1.11
N ALA A 491 -18.18 -2.60 -2.32
CA ALA A 491 -18.35 -3.90 -2.96
C ALA A 491 -17.13 -4.85 -2.79
N PRO A 492 -17.34 -6.17 -2.64
CA PRO A 492 -16.30 -7.14 -2.27
C PRO A 492 -15.08 -7.13 -3.19
N ARG A 493 -15.25 -6.79 -4.48
CA ARG A 493 -14.15 -6.66 -5.46
C ARG A 493 -13.06 -5.65 -5.04
N ARG A 494 -13.40 -4.59 -4.31
CA ARG A 494 -12.42 -3.60 -3.84
C ARG A 494 -11.68 -4.02 -2.56
N ARG A 495 -12.19 -4.99 -1.80
CA ARG A 495 -11.46 -5.61 -0.67
C ARG A 495 -10.39 -6.55 -1.20
N GLY A 496 -10.73 -7.41 -2.17
CA GLY A 496 -9.78 -8.32 -2.81
C GLY A 496 -8.53 -7.61 -3.32
N LEU A 497 -8.70 -6.57 -4.16
CA LEU A 497 -7.58 -5.81 -4.73
C LEU A 497 -6.65 -5.17 -3.67
N ARG A 498 -7.20 -4.78 -2.51
CA ARG A 498 -6.39 -4.18 -1.41
C ARG A 498 -5.58 -5.23 -0.67
N ILE A 499 -6.16 -6.40 -0.45
CA ILE A 499 -5.49 -7.52 0.19
C ILE A 499 -4.39 -8.05 -0.73
N THR A 500 -4.68 -8.22 -2.02
CA THR A 500 -3.68 -8.64 -3.02
C THR A 500 -2.53 -7.63 -3.08
N GLY A 501 -2.81 -6.33 -3.10
CA GLY A 501 -1.77 -5.30 -3.07
C GLY A 501 -0.89 -5.37 -1.82
N ALA A 502 -1.47 -5.58 -0.64
CA ALA A 502 -0.72 -5.72 0.61
C ALA A 502 0.14 -6.99 0.65
N VAL A 503 -0.37 -8.10 0.11
CA VAL A 503 0.39 -9.36 -0.01
C VAL A 503 1.56 -9.20 -0.97
N VAL A 504 1.37 -8.56 -2.14
CA VAL A 504 2.46 -8.31 -3.09
C VAL A 504 3.54 -7.42 -2.47
N THR A 505 3.16 -6.37 -1.73
CA THR A 505 4.15 -5.53 -1.03
C THR A 505 4.91 -6.29 0.05
N LEU A 506 4.24 -7.21 0.76
CA LEU A 506 4.91 -8.06 1.76
C LEU A 506 5.91 -9.01 1.11
N ILE A 507 5.54 -9.66 0.00
CA ILE A 507 6.43 -10.58 -0.73
C ILE A 507 7.65 -9.81 -1.26
N ALA A 508 7.45 -8.64 -1.87
CA ALA A 508 8.55 -7.80 -2.34
C ALA A 508 9.48 -7.39 -1.20
N ALA A 509 8.92 -7.01 -0.04
CA ALA A 509 9.70 -6.69 1.15
C ALA A 509 10.49 -7.90 1.69
N MET A 510 9.91 -9.10 1.66
CA MET A 510 10.61 -10.34 2.04
C MET A 510 11.79 -10.62 1.11
N ILE A 511 11.65 -10.41 -0.20
CA ILE A 511 12.74 -10.62 -1.16
C ILE A 511 13.88 -9.64 -0.88
N VAL A 512 13.59 -8.35 -0.73
CA VAL A 512 14.60 -7.31 -0.45
C VAL A 512 15.27 -7.54 0.90
N ALA A 513 14.50 -7.91 1.93
CA ALA A 513 15.02 -8.27 3.25
C ALA A 513 15.91 -9.53 3.19
N GLY A 514 15.49 -10.57 2.45
CA GLY A 514 16.26 -11.79 2.27
C GLY A 514 17.61 -11.53 1.61
N LEU A 515 17.62 -10.73 0.53
CA LEU A 515 18.85 -10.29 -0.12
C LEU A 515 19.75 -9.50 0.86
N SER A 516 19.19 -8.52 1.57
CA SER A 516 19.94 -7.68 2.52
C SER A 516 20.53 -8.49 3.68
N VAL A 517 19.77 -9.42 4.25
CA VAL A 517 20.26 -10.31 5.32
C VAL A 517 21.34 -11.23 4.78
N SER A 518 21.13 -11.85 3.61
CA SER A 518 22.13 -12.73 3.02
C SER A 518 23.47 -12.03 2.79
N THR A 519 23.46 -10.76 2.39
CA THR A 519 24.69 -9.98 2.23
C THR A 519 25.31 -9.55 3.56
N LEU A 520 24.49 -9.26 4.57
CA LEU A 520 24.97 -8.77 5.88
C LEU A 520 25.42 -9.89 6.82
N THR A 521 24.95 -11.12 6.62
CA THR A 521 25.28 -12.28 7.46
C THR A 521 26.01 -13.38 6.70
N ALA A 522 26.48 -13.10 5.47
CA ALA A 522 27.27 -14.05 4.70
C ALA A 522 28.55 -14.38 5.47
N LYS A 523 28.73 -15.68 5.77
CA LYS A 523 30.01 -16.18 6.24
C LYS A 523 30.92 -16.37 5.02
N PRO A 524 32.19 -15.94 5.07
CA PRO A 524 33.14 -16.32 4.04
C PRO A 524 33.33 -17.84 4.06
N GLU A 525 33.06 -18.47 2.91
CA GLU A 525 33.25 -19.89 2.67
C GLU A 525 34.30 -20.08 1.57
N VAL A 526 35.26 -20.98 1.81
CA VAL A 526 36.21 -21.44 0.81
C VAL A 526 35.60 -22.60 0.05
N SER A 527 35.73 -22.59 -1.27
CA SER A 527 35.29 -23.72 -2.09
C SER A 527 36.16 -24.94 -1.81
N ARG A 528 35.54 -26.08 -1.47
CA ARG A 528 36.22 -27.37 -1.21
C ARG A 528 36.26 -28.26 -2.46
N SER A 529 36.42 -27.64 -3.61
CA SER A 529 36.47 -28.33 -4.91
C SER A 529 37.63 -27.80 -5.77
N GLY A 530 38.66 -27.28 -5.12
CA GLY A 530 39.85 -26.77 -5.77
C GLY A 530 40.83 -27.86 -6.17
N SER A 531 41.89 -27.47 -6.85
CA SER A 531 42.99 -28.34 -7.29
C SER A 531 44.35 -27.83 -6.80
N GLY A 532 44.38 -26.97 -5.77
CA GLY A 532 45.60 -26.31 -5.32
C GLY A 532 46.08 -25.18 -6.22
N GLN A 533 45.19 -24.57 -7.03
CA GLN A 533 45.58 -23.43 -7.87
C GLN A 533 46.02 -22.24 -7.00
N GLY A 534 47.10 -21.55 -7.38
CA GLY A 534 47.64 -20.40 -6.66
C GLY A 534 48.62 -20.76 -5.53
N VAL A 535 49.08 -22.02 -5.49
CA VAL A 535 50.09 -22.49 -4.53
C VAL A 535 51.43 -22.65 -5.23
N SER A 536 52.50 -22.16 -4.61
CA SER A 536 53.88 -22.47 -5.01
C SER A 536 54.68 -23.00 -3.84
N PHE A 537 55.49 -24.04 -4.07
CA PHE A 537 56.32 -24.65 -3.03
C PHE A 537 57.79 -24.28 -3.17
N GLU A 538 58.43 -24.10 -2.02
CA GLU A 538 59.88 -24.17 -1.84
C GLU A 538 60.15 -25.31 -0.86
N VAL A 539 60.63 -26.44 -1.37
CA VAL A 539 60.84 -27.65 -0.57
C VAL A 539 62.26 -27.69 -0.03
N ASP A 540 62.40 -27.54 1.28
CA ASP A 540 63.66 -27.76 2.01
C ASP A 540 63.63 -29.14 2.66
N ASP A 541 63.83 -30.16 1.82
CA ASP A 541 63.87 -31.57 2.19
C ASP A 541 65.23 -32.20 1.85
N PRO A 542 66.14 -32.32 2.85
CA PRO A 542 67.43 -32.96 2.67
C PRO A 542 67.34 -34.43 2.24
N ALA A 543 66.25 -35.12 2.60
CA ALA A 543 66.04 -36.54 2.35
C ALA A 543 65.24 -36.83 1.07
N LYS A 544 64.59 -35.81 0.48
CA LYS A 544 63.75 -35.90 -0.73
C LYS A 544 62.63 -36.95 -0.61
N LEU A 545 61.95 -36.95 0.52
CA LEU A 545 60.82 -37.80 0.83
C LEU A 545 59.48 -37.21 0.38
N LEU A 546 59.37 -35.89 0.27
CA LEU A 546 58.12 -35.21 -0.06
C LEU A 546 57.96 -34.96 -1.57
N ASP A 547 56.81 -35.36 -2.14
CA ASP A 547 56.42 -35.09 -3.53
C ASP A 547 55.38 -33.96 -3.62
N GLU A 548 55.75 -32.86 -4.28
CA GLU A 548 54.91 -31.67 -4.50
C GLU A 548 53.63 -31.99 -5.29
N ASP A 549 53.73 -32.83 -6.32
CA ASP A 549 52.60 -33.19 -7.18
C ASP A 549 51.57 -34.01 -6.40
N GLU A 550 52.03 -34.84 -5.47
CA GLU A 550 51.17 -35.63 -4.61
C GLU A 550 50.53 -34.78 -3.49
N VAL A 551 51.22 -33.76 -2.96
CA VAL A 551 50.58 -32.76 -2.08
C VAL A 551 49.44 -32.05 -2.81
N LEU A 552 49.68 -31.51 -4.01
CA LEU A 552 48.64 -30.83 -4.80
C LEU A 552 47.44 -31.73 -5.11
N ARG A 553 47.69 -33.02 -5.34
CA ARG A 553 46.64 -34.01 -5.61
C ARG A 553 45.69 -34.20 -4.42
N TYR A 554 46.17 -34.05 -3.19
CA TYR A 554 45.37 -34.18 -1.97
C TYR A 554 44.77 -32.86 -1.49
N MET A 555 45.08 -31.72 -2.12
CA MET A 555 44.47 -30.44 -1.79
C MET A 555 43.05 -30.34 -2.35
N ASP A 556 42.12 -29.92 -1.49
CA ASP A 556 40.72 -29.72 -1.85
C ASP A 556 40.36 -28.24 -2.07
N THR A 557 41.32 -27.30 -1.89
CA THR A 557 41.07 -25.86 -1.98
C THR A 557 41.96 -25.14 -2.99
N ASP A 558 41.47 -24.02 -3.52
CA ASP A 558 42.25 -23.09 -4.36
C ASP A 558 42.52 -21.80 -3.59
N PHE A 559 43.70 -21.22 -3.79
CA PHE A 559 44.09 -19.93 -3.23
C PHE A 559 43.69 -18.81 -4.18
N GLN A 560 43.07 -17.76 -3.65
CA GLN A 560 42.68 -16.59 -4.46
C GLN A 560 43.88 -15.72 -4.86
N THR A 561 44.98 -15.80 -4.10
CA THR A 561 46.23 -15.10 -4.31
C THR A 561 47.37 -16.09 -4.31
N ASP A 562 48.29 -15.92 -5.26
CA ASP A 562 49.50 -16.75 -5.35
C ASP A 562 50.27 -16.66 -4.03
N THR A 563 50.35 -17.80 -3.32
CA THR A 563 50.95 -17.90 -1.98
C THR A 563 52.11 -18.88 -2.02
N SER A 564 53.26 -18.45 -1.49
CA SER A 564 54.47 -19.27 -1.43
C SER A 564 54.59 -19.99 -0.09
N PHE A 565 54.75 -21.31 -0.14
CA PHE A 565 54.91 -22.15 1.03
C PHE A 565 56.30 -22.77 1.06
N THR A 566 57.00 -22.58 2.17
CA THR A 566 58.28 -23.25 2.43
C THR A 566 58.00 -24.52 3.23
N LEU A 567 58.23 -25.69 2.64
CA LEU A 567 58.05 -26.97 3.31
C LEU A 567 59.38 -27.35 3.98
N ALA A 568 59.45 -27.21 5.30
CA ALA A 568 60.68 -27.43 6.07
C ALA A 568 60.68 -28.83 6.70
N VAL A 569 61.36 -29.79 6.06
CA VAL A 569 61.39 -31.18 6.49
C VAL A 569 62.56 -31.41 7.44
N ARG A 570 62.29 -31.85 8.67
CA ARG A 570 63.30 -32.14 9.71
C ARG A 570 62.98 -33.43 10.47
N ASP A 571 63.98 -33.94 11.16
CA ASP A 571 63.81 -35.01 12.14
C ASP A 571 63.04 -34.49 13.38
N ALA A 572 62.00 -35.21 13.78
CA ALA A 572 61.13 -34.86 14.89
C ALA A 572 61.86 -34.98 16.24
N GLU A 573 62.72 -35.98 16.43
CA GLU A 573 63.44 -36.19 17.70
C GLU A 573 64.45 -35.08 17.98
N SER A 574 64.98 -34.47 16.92
CA SER A 574 65.89 -33.31 17.00
C SER A 574 65.21 -31.99 17.41
N TYR A 575 63.88 -31.94 17.34
CA TYR A 575 63.08 -30.73 17.51
C TYR A 575 62.03 -30.81 18.63
N LEU A 576 61.48 -32.00 18.90
CA LEU A 576 60.37 -32.19 19.82
C LEU A 576 60.76 -33.08 21.02
N ASP A 577 60.35 -32.63 22.20
CA ASP A 577 60.46 -33.38 23.45
C ASP A 577 59.22 -34.27 23.64
N PHE A 578 59.26 -35.50 23.12
CA PHE A 578 58.19 -36.48 23.31
C PHE A 578 58.09 -36.94 24.77
N LEU A 579 56.86 -36.95 25.29
CA LEU A 579 56.52 -37.58 26.57
C LEU A 579 56.25 -39.07 26.36
N PRO A 580 56.48 -39.91 27.40
CA PRO A 580 56.21 -41.34 27.32
C PRO A 580 54.75 -41.61 26.93
N LEU A 581 54.53 -42.55 26.01
CA LEU A 581 53.19 -42.93 25.55
C LEU A 581 52.40 -43.56 26.72
N GLU A 582 51.30 -42.93 27.13
CA GLU A 582 50.38 -43.50 28.12
C GLU A 582 49.62 -44.69 27.52
N ALA A 583 49.48 -45.77 28.29
CA ALA A 583 48.76 -46.98 27.86
C ALA A 583 47.32 -46.65 27.45
N GLY A 584 46.93 -47.05 26.22
CA GLY A 584 45.59 -46.84 25.68
C GLY A 584 45.41 -45.56 24.83
N ARG A 585 46.45 -44.75 24.63
CA ARG A 585 46.42 -43.61 23.71
C ARG A 585 47.09 -43.94 22.37
N SER A 586 46.55 -43.37 21.30
CA SER A 586 47.03 -43.54 19.92
C SER A 586 47.88 -42.38 19.41
N PHE A 587 48.23 -41.42 20.26
CA PHE A 587 48.99 -40.21 19.91
C PHE A 587 50.07 -39.94 20.96
N HIS A 588 51.23 -39.47 20.52
CA HIS A 588 52.28 -38.99 21.42
C HIS A 588 51.90 -37.62 21.98
N GLN A 589 52.24 -37.40 23.25
CA GLN A 589 52.17 -36.07 23.84
C GLN A 589 53.55 -35.43 23.77
N VAL A 590 53.60 -34.17 23.38
CA VAL A 590 54.79 -33.34 23.39
C VAL A 590 54.60 -32.23 24.40
N ARG A 591 55.68 -31.72 25.00
CA ARG A 591 55.58 -30.54 25.86
C ARG A 591 55.15 -29.33 25.01
N PRO A 592 54.10 -28.58 25.38
CA PRO A 592 53.65 -27.40 24.63
C PRO A 592 54.78 -26.39 24.33
N ARG A 593 55.67 -26.17 25.31
CA ARG A 593 56.84 -25.30 25.15
C ARG A 593 57.80 -25.79 24.06
N SER A 594 58.02 -27.11 23.96
CA SER A 594 58.91 -27.69 22.94
C SER A 594 58.38 -27.46 21.52
N ILE A 595 57.06 -27.49 21.30
CA ILE A 595 56.46 -27.17 20.00
C ILE A 595 56.77 -25.72 19.60
N LEU A 596 56.63 -24.77 20.52
CA LEU A 596 56.96 -23.36 20.25
C LEU A 596 58.46 -23.16 20.02
N GLU A 597 59.32 -23.77 20.85
CA GLU A 597 60.77 -23.71 20.66
C GLU A 597 61.19 -24.28 19.30
N ALA A 598 60.57 -25.39 18.87
CA ALA A 598 60.78 -25.97 17.55
C ALA A 598 60.40 -25.01 16.42
N LYS A 599 59.21 -24.39 16.48
CA LYS A 599 58.78 -23.39 15.48
C LYS A 599 59.71 -22.19 15.42
N TRP A 600 60.15 -21.67 16.57
CA TRP A 600 61.09 -20.54 16.61
C TRP A 600 62.48 -20.91 16.11
N ARG A 601 62.96 -22.11 16.42
CA ARG A 601 64.22 -22.64 15.90
C ARG A 601 64.15 -22.78 14.39
N LEU A 602 63.11 -23.41 13.85
CA LEU A 602 62.86 -23.52 12.40
C LEU A 602 62.82 -22.16 11.72
N LYS A 603 62.04 -21.21 12.27
CA LYS A 603 61.97 -19.83 11.75
C LYS A 603 63.35 -19.17 11.67
N SER A 604 64.24 -19.45 12.61
CA SER A 604 65.60 -18.88 12.64
C SER A 604 66.56 -19.44 11.58
N GLU A 605 66.26 -20.62 11.00
CA GLU A 605 67.04 -21.22 9.92
C GLU A 605 66.87 -20.43 8.60
N PHE A 606 65.68 -19.87 8.36
CA PHE A 606 65.31 -19.13 7.15
C PHE A 606 65.45 -17.60 7.31
N LYS A 607 66.68 -17.12 7.53
CA LYS A 607 66.96 -15.70 7.84
C LYS A 607 66.55 -14.71 6.73
N ASP A 608 66.52 -15.18 5.49
CA ASP A 608 66.12 -14.43 4.30
C ASP A 608 64.60 -14.20 4.23
N LYS A 609 63.79 -15.06 4.88
CA LYS A 609 62.32 -14.95 4.95
C LYS A 609 61.82 -14.15 6.15
N VAL A 610 62.70 -13.83 7.09
CA VAL A 610 62.38 -13.12 8.33
C VAL A 610 62.78 -11.64 8.24
N ASN A 611 62.02 -10.76 8.90
CA ASN A 611 62.39 -9.37 9.10
C ASN A 611 63.47 -9.27 10.19
N PRO A 612 64.66 -8.73 9.89
CA PRO A 612 65.77 -8.68 10.85
C PRO A 612 65.50 -7.80 12.07
N LEU A 613 64.54 -6.87 12.00
CA LEU A 613 64.20 -5.97 13.11
C LEU A 613 63.22 -6.61 14.10
N THR A 614 62.20 -7.30 13.61
CA THR A 614 61.11 -7.85 14.45
C THR A 614 61.25 -9.35 14.70
N GLY A 615 62.00 -10.07 13.88
CA GLY A 615 62.06 -11.54 13.93
C GLY A 615 60.77 -12.22 13.42
N GLU A 616 59.89 -11.46 12.77
CA GLU A 616 58.65 -11.95 12.15
C GLU A 616 58.86 -12.35 10.69
N LEU A 617 58.05 -13.28 10.17
CA LEU A 617 58.08 -13.60 8.74
C LEU A 617 57.66 -12.39 7.89
N ARG A 618 58.25 -12.27 6.70
CA ARG A 618 57.84 -11.25 5.72
C ARG A 618 56.47 -11.57 5.15
N GLU A 619 55.73 -10.54 4.74
CA GLU A 619 54.40 -10.70 4.14
C GLU A 619 54.44 -11.66 2.95
N GLY A 620 53.45 -12.57 2.89
CA GLY A 620 53.31 -13.57 1.83
C GLY A 620 54.13 -14.85 2.04
N GLU A 621 55.02 -14.91 3.03
CA GLU A 621 55.79 -16.11 3.38
C GLU A 621 55.04 -16.96 4.43
N VAL A 622 55.02 -18.27 4.19
CA VAL A 622 54.50 -19.27 5.14
C VAL A 622 55.47 -20.43 5.21
N ILE A 623 55.83 -20.87 6.42
CA ILE A 623 56.65 -22.07 6.63
C ILE A 623 55.77 -23.16 7.19
N VAL A 624 55.79 -24.34 6.58
CA VAL A 624 55.11 -25.54 7.06
C VAL A 624 56.15 -26.47 7.69
N PRO A 625 56.19 -26.60 9.03
CA PRO A 625 57.06 -27.56 9.69
C PRO A 625 56.59 -28.99 9.40
N VAL A 626 57.46 -29.79 8.81
CA VAL A 626 57.21 -31.20 8.52
C VAL A 626 58.24 -32.01 9.30
N LEU A 627 57.80 -32.64 10.39
CA LEU A 627 58.68 -33.34 11.31
C LEU A 627 58.51 -34.86 11.16
N LEU A 628 59.59 -35.55 10.79
CA LEU A 628 59.61 -36.99 10.55
C LEU A 628 60.05 -37.73 11.82
N ALA A 629 59.24 -38.67 12.30
CA ALA A 629 59.59 -39.57 13.40
C ALA A 629 60.03 -40.95 12.86
N ASP A 630 60.80 -41.69 13.66
CA ASP A 630 61.49 -42.96 13.34
C ASP A 630 60.63 -44.11 12.75
N ASP A 631 59.30 -43.95 12.68
CA ASP A 631 58.30 -44.95 12.31
C ASP A 631 57.64 -44.69 10.93
N GLU A 632 58.28 -43.93 10.02
CA GLU A 632 57.66 -43.35 8.79
C GLU A 632 56.43 -42.48 9.11
N ARG A 633 56.39 -41.91 10.31
CA ARG A 633 55.29 -41.06 10.76
C ARG A 633 55.66 -39.60 10.63
N THR A 634 54.73 -38.82 10.12
CA THR A 634 54.85 -37.39 9.95
C THR A 634 54.04 -36.66 10.99
N VAL A 635 54.62 -35.60 11.51
CA VAL A 635 54.05 -34.63 12.41
C VAL A 635 54.07 -33.26 11.75
N VAL A 636 52.91 -32.61 11.63
CA VAL A 636 52.80 -31.20 11.24
C VAL A 636 52.24 -30.42 12.43
N PRO A 637 53.10 -29.78 13.26
CA PRO A 637 52.69 -29.10 14.50
C PRO A 637 51.97 -27.75 14.25
N GLY A 638 51.38 -27.57 13.07
CA GLY A 638 50.78 -26.33 12.58
C GLY A 638 51.78 -25.41 11.88
N VAL A 639 51.28 -24.53 11.02
CA VAL A 639 52.09 -23.63 10.18
C VAL A 639 52.73 -22.49 10.99
N ILE A 640 53.75 -21.87 10.40
CA ILE A 640 54.32 -20.58 10.81
C ILE A 640 53.90 -19.57 9.75
N SER A 641 53.14 -18.56 10.13
CA SER A 641 52.47 -17.64 9.20
C SER A 641 52.99 -16.22 9.37
N ALA A 642 53.09 -15.46 8.28
CA ALA A 642 53.25 -14.00 8.34
C ALA A 642 51.91 -13.29 8.64
N GLN A 643 50.78 -13.95 8.38
CA GLN A 643 49.45 -13.40 8.65
C GLN A 643 49.04 -13.60 10.10
N LEU A 644 48.64 -12.49 10.72
CA LEU A 644 48.09 -12.42 12.07
C LEU A 644 46.69 -13.03 12.11
N GLN A 645 46.40 -13.86 13.10
CA GLN A 645 45.02 -14.27 13.41
C GLN A 645 44.27 -13.12 14.07
N ARG A 646 43.18 -12.69 13.43
CA ARG A 646 42.27 -11.62 13.88
C ARG A 646 40.82 -12.12 13.93
N GLY A 647 40.00 -11.51 14.79
CA GLY A 647 38.57 -11.81 14.92
C GLY A 647 38.26 -12.99 15.85
N ASP A 648 37.01 -13.46 15.82
CA ASP A 648 36.53 -14.55 16.69
C ASP A 648 36.77 -15.96 16.11
N TYR A 649 37.06 -16.05 14.82
CA TYR A 649 37.21 -17.34 14.17
C TYR A 649 38.60 -17.91 14.45
N GLY A 650 38.65 -19.01 15.23
CA GLY A 650 39.88 -19.72 15.54
C GLY A 650 40.46 -20.45 14.33
N TRP A 651 41.79 -20.42 14.21
CA TRP A 651 42.52 -21.17 13.17
C TRP A 651 42.62 -22.67 13.45
N GLY A 652 41.94 -23.15 14.50
CA GLY A 652 41.76 -24.57 14.79
C GLY A 652 43.07 -25.30 15.06
N ARG A 653 43.33 -26.38 14.31
CA ARG A 653 44.52 -27.24 14.49
C ARG A 653 45.84 -26.50 14.25
N LEU A 654 45.85 -25.44 13.43
CA LEU A 654 47.08 -24.68 13.09
C LEU A 654 47.72 -23.99 14.30
N VAL A 655 46.92 -23.67 15.31
CA VAL A 655 47.32 -22.98 16.55
C VAL A 655 47.23 -23.87 17.78
N ALA A 656 46.88 -25.15 17.62
CA ALA A 656 46.63 -26.08 18.72
C ALA A 656 47.93 -26.64 19.36
N TRP A 657 48.80 -25.77 19.89
CA TRP A 657 50.04 -26.15 20.56
C TRP A 657 49.87 -26.31 22.09
N GLU A 658 48.90 -25.62 22.71
CA GLU A 658 48.73 -25.52 24.17
C GLU A 658 48.52 -26.87 24.87
N HIS A 659 47.89 -27.83 24.19
CA HIS A 659 47.61 -29.15 24.75
C HIS A 659 48.73 -30.16 24.48
N GLY A 660 49.71 -29.82 23.64
CA GLY A 660 50.84 -30.69 23.31
C GLY A 660 50.44 -32.01 22.67
N SER A 661 49.18 -32.15 22.22
CA SER A 661 48.70 -33.33 21.51
C SER A 661 49.00 -33.18 20.04
N ILE A 662 49.91 -34.00 19.53
CA ILE A 662 50.29 -33.99 18.12
C ILE A 662 49.69 -35.23 17.45
N SER A 663 49.04 -35.03 16.31
CA SER A 663 48.60 -36.13 15.45
C SER A 663 49.76 -36.62 14.60
N GLU A 664 50.01 -37.93 14.64
CA GLU A 664 50.94 -38.60 13.73
C GLU A 664 50.17 -39.19 12.55
N SER A 665 50.64 -38.91 11.34
CA SER A 665 50.10 -39.49 10.11
C SER A 665 51.15 -40.40 9.46
N LYS A 666 50.69 -41.49 8.82
CA LYS A 666 51.51 -42.31 7.92
C LYS A 666 51.55 -41.78 6.48
N TYR A 667 50.72 -40.78 6.18
CA TYR A 667 50.60 -40.17 4.87
C TYR A 667 51.08 -38.72 4.98
N LEU A 668 52.33 -38.51 4.58
CA LEU A 668 53.06 -37.25 4.67
C LEU A 668 52.36 -36.15 3.86
N GLU A 669 52.11 -36.41 2.58
CA GLU A 669 51.58 -35.44 1.62
C GLU A 669 50.14 -35.04 1.97
N MET A 670 49.34 -36.01 2.43
CA MET A 670 47.97 -35.76 2.88
C MET A 670 47.93 -34.86 4.13
N GLU A 671 48.86 -35.04 5.07
CA GLU A 671 48.91 -34.21 6.29
C GLU A 671 49.37 -32.78 5.97
N VAL A 672 50.31 -32.63 5.03
CA VAL A 672 50.74 -31.32 4.52
C VAL A 672 49.61 -30.63 3.75
N ALA A 673 48.95 -31.33 2.81
CA ALA A 673 47.81 -30.80 2.08
C ALA A 673 46.67 -30.37 3.03
N GLY A 674 46.36 -31.19 4.04
CA GLY A 674 45.38 -30.85 5.06
C GLY A 674 45.74 -29.60 5.87
N ALA A 675 47.02 -29.38 6.18
CA ALA A 675 47.46 -28.16 6.86
C ALA A 675 47.36 -26.91 5.95
N LEU A 676 47.62 -27.05 4.66
CA LEU A 676 47.46 -25.98 3.67
C LEU A 676 45.98 -25.62 3.45
N ASP A 677 45.11 -26.63 3.36
CA ASP A 677 43.66 -26.43 3.26
C ASP A 677 43.09 -25.80 4.53
N ASP A 678 43.54 -26.24 5.72
CA ASP A 678 43.20 -25.61 7.00
C ASP A 678 43.66 -24.14 7.00
N TYR A 679 44.86 -23.84 6.48
CA TYR A 679 45.40 -22.49 6.40
C TYR A 679 44.58 -21.59 5.46
N ASN A 680 44.23 -22.06 4.27
CA ASN A 680 43.39 -21.33 3.32
C ASN A 680 42.00 -21.03 3.92
N ASN A 681 41.39 -22.03 4.56
CA ASN A 681 40.12 -21.87 5.28
C ASN A 681 40.20 -20.82 6.39
N ALA A 682 41.31 -20.82 7.13
CA ALA A 682 41.56 -19.84 8.19
C ALA A 682 41.78 -18.43 7.62
N LEU A 683 42.57 -18.30 6.56
CA LEU A 683 42.86 -17.03 5.86
C LEU A 683 41.59 -16.37 5.33
N ALA A 684 40.73 -17.14 4.67
CA ALA A 684 39.46 -16.63 4.13
C ALA A 684 38.48 -16.14 5.21
N ARG A 685 38.61 -16.67 6.43
CA ARG A 685 37.79 -16.30 7.60
C ARG A 685 38.50 -15.32 8.54
N ASN A 686 39.74 -14.96 8.24
CA ASN A 686 40.56 -14.13 9.10
C ASN A 686 39.97 -12.71 9.19
N GLY A 687 39.82 -12.20 10.42
CA GLY A 687 39.18 -10.91 10.67
C GLY A 687 37.64 -10.91 10.54
N TYR A 688 36.99 -12.05 10.29
CA TYR A 688 35.54 -12.15 10.33
C TYR A 688 35.03 -12.14 11.78
N GLU A 689 34.15 -11.19 12.11
CA GLU A 689 33.42 -11.16 13.37
C GLU A 689 31.98 -11.66 13.17
N PRO A 690 31.53 -12.68 13.91
CA PRO A 690 30.15 -13.14 13.85
C PRO A 690 29.22 -12.03 14.33
N VAL A 691 28.19 -11.79 13.54
CA VAL A 691 27.23 -10.74 13.85
C VAL A 691 26.37 -11.14 15.05
N ASN A 692 26.33 -10.29 16.08
CA ASN A 692 25.66 -10.55 17.37
C ASN A 692 24.10 -10.53 17.32
N PHE A 693 23.48 -10.63 16.14
CA PHE A 693 22.02 -10.71 16.01
C PHE A 693 21.59 -11.91 15.16
N SER A 694 20.43 -12.47 15.46
CA SER A 694 19.93 -13.60 14.68
C SER A 694 19.49 -13.15 13.28
N ALA A 695 19.98 -13.84 12.26
CA ALA A 695 19.62 -13.59 10.86
C ALA A 695 18.09 -13.62 10.65
N THR A 696 17.40 -14.54 11.34
CA THR A 696 15.93 -14.65 11.32
C THR A 696 15.24 -13.41 11.88
N SER A 697 15.73 -12.85 12.99
CA SER A 697 15.15 -11.62 13.55
C SER A 697 15.40 -10.43 12.64
N LEU A 698 16.62 -10.29 12.12
CA LEU A 698 16.96 -9.23 11.17
C LEU A 698 16.07 -9.31 9.91
N PHE A 699 15.83 -10.51 9.38
CA PHE A 699 14.98 -10.75 8.22
C PHE A 699 13.55 -10.26 8.43
N TRP A 700 12.89 -10.71 9.50
CA TRP A 700 11.51 -10.31 9.78
C TRP A 700 11.40 -8.81 10.04
N MET A 701 12.36 -8.25 10.76
CA MET A 701 12.39 -6.84 11.09
C MET A 701 12.54 -5.95 9.85
N LEU A 702 13.49 -6.26 8.96
CA LEU A 702 13.65 -5.56 7.68
C LEU A 702 12.41 -5.74 6.78
N THR A 703 11.83 -6.95 6.75
CA THR A 703 10.60 -7.23 6.00
C THR A 703 9.47 -6.29 6.44
N PHE A 704 9.23 -6.16 7.74
CA PHE A 704 8.18 -5.29 8.25
C PHE A 704 8.50 -3.81 8.01
N LEU A 705 9.76 -3.40 8.17
CA LEU A 705 10.20 -2.03 7.89
C LEU A 705 9.94 -1.64 6.43
N PHE A 706 10.39 -2.45 5.46
CA PHE A 706 10.17 -2.19 4.03
C PHE A 706 8.69 -2.24 3.65
N CYS A 707 7.93 -3.20 4.20
CA CYS A 707 6.50 -3.28 3.93
C CYS A 707 5.75 -2.04 4.45
N LEU A 708 6.02 -1.63 5.70
CA LEU A 708 5.35 -0.49 6.34
C LEU A 708 5.74 0.85 5.73
N THR A 709 6.99 1.02 5.28
CA THR A 709 7.43 2.24 4.60
C THR A 709 6.68 2.43 3.27
N VAL A 710 6.62 1.39 2.43
CA VAL A 710 5.85 1.42 1.17
C VAL A 710 4.37 1.67 1.44
N LEU A 711 3.80 0.98 2.43
CA LEU A 711 2.39 1.12 2.79
C LEU A 711 2.08 2.55 3.28
N ASN A 712 2.91 3.13 4.14
CA ASN A 712 2.77 4.50 4.61
C ASN A 712 2.91 5.50 3.46
N LEU A 713 3.88 5.32 2.56
CA LEU A 713 4.03 6.18 1.38
C LEU A 713 2.75 6.17 0.52
N VAL A 714 2.20 5.00 0.22
CA VAL A 714 0.95 4.87 -0.53
C VAL A 714 -0.21 5.55 0.19
N LEU A 715 -0.34 5.37 1.51
CA LEU A 715 -1.40 5.99 2.29
C LEU A 715 -1.26 7.52 2.32
N VAL A 716 -0.05 8.05 2.48
CA VAL A 716 0.26 9.50 2.46
C VAL A 716 -0.07 10.09 1.09
N VAL A 717 0.38 9.46 0.00
CA VAL A 717 0.07 9.88 -1.37
C VAL A 717 -1.45 9.92 -1.58
N ARG A 718 -2.18 8.89 -1.14
CA ARG A 718 -3.66 8.89 -1.22
C ARG A 718 -4.30 9.99 -0.38
N TYR A 719 -3.76 10.25 0.81
CA TYR A 719 -4.25 11.33 1.67
C TYR A 719 -4.01 12.70 1.03
N LEU A 720 -2.82 12.96 0.48
CA LEU A 720 -2.46 14.17 -0.25
C LEU A 720 -3.31 14.36 -1.51
N LEU A 721 -3.51 13.33 -2.33
CA LEU A 721 -4.41 13.37 -3.48
C LEU A 721 -5.85 13.68 -3.06
N SER A 722 -6.27 13.20 -1.89
CA SER A 722 -7.61 13.45 -1.39
C SER A 722 -7.78 14.88 -0.85
N THR A 723 -6.73 15.50 -0.29
CA THR A 723 -6.73 16.86 0.29
C THR A 723 -6.48 17.95 -0.73
N ALA A 724 -5.69 17.69 -1.77
CA ALA A 724 -5.34 18.67 -2.77
C ALA A 724 -6.48 18.91 -3.77
N THR A 725 -7.31 19.92 -3.51
CA THR A 725 -8.25 20.46 -4.51
C THR A 725 -7.55 21.22 -5.64
N ARG A 726 -6.25 21.55 -5.49
CA ARG A 726 -5.47 22.41 -6.40
C ARG A 726 -4.70 21.67 -7.51
N LEU A 727 -4.46 20.36 -7.37
CA LEU A 727 -3.85 19.55 -8.45
C LEU A 727 -4.81 19.30 -9.64
N GLY A 728 -6.09 19.70 -9.52
CA GLY A 728 -7.13 19.57 -10.55
C GLY A 728 -7.00 20.49 -11.77
N ARG A 729 -5.86 21.15 -11.98
CA ARG A 729 -5.59 22.02 -13.15
C ARG A 729 -5.15 21.27 -14.42
N PHE A 730 -4.88 19.96 -14.32
CA PHE A 730 -4.15 19.22 -15.36
C PHE A 730 -4.98 18.26 -16.24
N GLY A 731 -6.30 18.43 -16.37
CA GLY A 731 -7.14 17.60 -17.25
C GLY A 731 -7.97 18.39 -18.26
N ARG A 732 -8.17 17.85 -19.48
CA ARG A 732 -9.03 18.44 -20.54
C ARG A 732 -10.43 18.80 -20.01
N GLY A 733 -11.04 17.88 -19.26
CA GLY A 733 -12.36 18.07 -18.63
C GLY A 733 -12.44 19.18 -17.57
N ALA A 734 -11.31 19.57 -16.97
CA ALA A 734 -11.28 20.65 -15.97
C ALA A 734 -11.16 22.03 -16.62
N ARG A 735 -10.51 22.12 -17.80
CA ARG A 735 -10.44 23.34 -18.60
C ARG A 735 -11.79 23.68 -19.22
N SER A 736 -12.47 22.69 -19.79
CA SER A 736 -13.84 22.84 -20.31
C SER A 736 -14.82 23.30 -19.24
N LEU A 737 -14.79 22.69 -18.06
CA LEU A 737 -15.62 23.14 -16.93
C LEU A 737 -15.30 24.59 -16.49
N ALA A 738 -14.02 24.99 -16.50
CA ALA A 738 -13.64 26.35 -16.16
C ALA A 738 -14.11 27.37 -17.21
N GLN A 739 -14.08 27.00 -18.50
CA GLN A 739 -14.60 27.82 -19.59
C GLN A 739 -16.13 27.95 -19.52
N ALA A 740 -16.84 26.83 -19.34
CA ALA A 740 -18.28 26.83 -19.15
C ALA A 740 -18.71 27.68 -17.93
N LYS A 741 -17.93 27.66 -16.83
CA LYS A 741 -18.18 28.53 -15.68
C LYS A 741 -18.01 30.01 -16.00
N ARG A 742 -16.96 30.40 -16.73
CA ARG A 742 -16.76 31.80 -17.13
C ARG A 742 -17.87 32.29 -18.04
N GLN A 743 -18.32 31.45 -18.98
CA GLN A 743 -19.46 31.75 -19.85
C GLN A 743 -20.76 31.88 -19.06
N LEU A 744 -21.00 31.00 -18.08
CA LEU A 744 -22.14 31.13 -17.16
C LEU A 744 -22.07 32.38 -16.28
N GLU A 745 -20.88 32.75 -15.79
CA GLU A 745 -20.68 34.01 -15.05
C GLU A 745 -20.99 35.23 -15.93
N ALA A 746 -20.56 35.21 -17.20
CA ALA A 746 -20.89 36.27 -18.16
C ALA A 746 -22.39 36.36 -18.45
N LEU A 747 -23.06 35.22 -18.66
CA LEU A 747 -24.52 35.17 -18.87
C LEU A 747 -25.31 35.61 -17.62
N LEU A 748 -24.81 35.31 -16.41
CA LEU A 748 -25.40 35.80 -15.16
C LEU A 748 -25.26 37.31 -14.99
N LEU A 749 -24.14 37.89 -15.43
CA LEU A 749 -23.94 39.34 -15.42
C LEU A 749 -24.80 40.04 -16.48
N GLY A 750 -24.94 39.46 -17.68
CA GLY A 750 -25.83 39.97 -18.74
C GLY A 750 -27.33 39.88 -18.43
N LEU A 751 -27.73 39.11 -17.39
CA LEU A 751 -29.11 39.05 -16.94
C LEU A 751 -29.59 40.41 -16.40
N GLU A 752 -28.72 41.20 -15.78
CA GLU A 752 -29.07 42.55 -15.29
C GLU A 752 -29.33 43.52 -16.45
N ASP A 753 -28.51 43.48 -17.52
CA ASP A 753 -28.70 44.33 -18.71
C ASP A 753 -29.91 43.89 -19.56
N SER A 754 -30.18 42.58 -19.64
CA SER A 754 -31.35 42.06 -20.37
C SER A 754 -32.67 42.30 -19.63
N GLN A 755 -32.71 42.31 -18.29
CA GLN A 755 -33.89 42.76 -17.54
C GLN A 755 -34.19 44.25 -17.78
N ILE A 756 -33.16 45.10 -17.89
CA ILE A 756 -33.32 46.52 -18.19
C ILE A 756 -33.85 46.74 -19.63
N ASN A 757 -33.36 45.98 -20.61
CA ASN A 757 -33.78 46.09 -22.00
C ASN A 757 -35.12 45.39 -22.30
N ALA A 758 -35.44 44.27 -21.62
CA ALA A 758 -36.73 43.59 -21.76
C ALA A 758 -37.89 44.44 -21.19
N VAL A 759 -37.65 45.17 -20.09
CA VAL A 759 -38.63 46.13 -19.55
C VAL A 759 -38.85 47.32 -20.51
N ALA A 760 -37.84 47.72 -21.28
CA ALA A 760 -37.98 48.78 -22.29
C ALA A 760 -38.78 48.35 -23.54
N VAL A 761 -38.79 47.05 -23.88
CA VAL A 761 -39.51 46.51 -25.06
C VAL A 761 -40.93 46.01 -24.72
N LEU A 762 -41.20 45.65 -23.46
CA LEU A 762 -42.47 45.04 -23.03
C LEU A 762 -43.47 46.01 -22.38
N GLY A 763 -43.14 47.30 -22.31
CA GLY A 763 -44.02 48.36 -21.81
C GLY A 763 -45.07 48.84 -22.82
N ALA A 764 -45.80 47.95 -23.50
CA ALA A 764 -46.97 48.29 -24.32
C ALA A 764 -47.78 47.03 -24.69
N ASP A 765 -48.60 46.52 -23.75
CA ASP A 765 -49.92 45.87 -23.96
C ASP A 765 -50.26 44.76 -22.94
N THR A 766 -51.55 44.61 -22.68
CA THR A 766 -52.16 43.75 -21.64
C THR A 766 -52.18 42.25 -21.96
N HIS A 767 -51.32 41.76 -22.87
CA HIS A 767 -51.22 40.36 -23.26
C HIS A 767 -49.78 39.81 -23.13
N GLY A 768 -49.20 39.89 -21.93
CA GLY A 768 -47.98 39.16 -21.58
C GLY A 768 -48.29 37.69 -21.27
N ARG A 769 -48.01 36.74 -22.17
CA ARG A 769 -48.06 35.29 -21.84
C ARG A 769 -46.99 34.39 -22.46
N ALA A 770 -46.38 34.72 -23.60
CA ALA A 770 -45.41 33.84 -24.25
C ALA A 770 -43.94 34.22 -23.99
N ASP A 771 -43.59 35.50 -24.13
CA ASP A 771 -42.20 35.97 -24.04
C ASP A 771 -41.69 36.05 -22.59
N GLU A 772 -42.57 36.39 -21.65
CA GLU A 772 -42.28 36.36 -20.21
C GLU A 772 -42.05 34.92 -19.71
N ALA A 773 -42.85 33.96 -20.19
CA ALA A 773 -42.64 32.53 -19.93
C ALA A 773 -41.30 32.05 -20.52
N GLY A 774 -40.95 32.55 -21.70
CA GLY A 774 -39.64 32.35 -22.31
C GLY A 774 -38.50 32.83 -21.41
N GLN A 775 -38.55 34.07 -20.90
CA GLN A 775 -37.50 34.65 -20.06
C GLN A 775 -37.31 33.89 -18.75
N ARG A 776 -38.41 33.51 -18.07
CA ARG A 776 -38.34 32.70 -16.85
C ARG A 776 -37.72 31.32 -17.08
N LEU A 777 -37.97 30.69 -18.24
CA LEU A 777 -37.31 29.44 -18.64
C LEU A 777 -35.79 29.60 -18.84
N PHE A 778 -35.34 30.76 -19.32
CA PHE A 778 -33.92 31.08 -19.47
C PHE A 778 -33.23 31.24 -18.11
N GLU A 779 -33.78 32.08 -17.24
CA GLU A 779 -33.28 32.30 -15.87
C GLU A 779 -33.19 30.97 -15.09
N ARG A 780 -34.21 30.14 -15.23
CA ARG A 780 -34.27 28.82 -14.61
C ARG A 780 -33.19 27.86 -15.13
N ALA A 781 -32.99 27.80 -16.45
CA ALA A 781 -31.97 26.95 -17.06
C ALA A 781 -30.56 27.41 -16.68
N LEU A 782 -30.34 28.73 -16.55
CA LEU A 782 -29.09 29.35 -16.11
C LEU A 782 -28.75 28.96 -14.65
N VAL A 783 -29.72 29.07 -13.73
CA VAL A 783 -29.53 28.67 -12.32
C VAL A 783 -29.22 27.19 -12.19
N MET A 784 -29.88 26.32 -12.97
CA MET A 784 -29.60 24.88 -12.99
C MET A 784 -28.20 24.57 -13.54
N ALA A 785 -27.79 25.24 -14.63
CA ALA A 785 -26.45 25.10 -15.21
C ALA A 785 -25.36 25.51 -14.21
N TRP A 786 -25.59 26.60 -13.48
CA TRP A 786 -24.68 27.08 -12.44
C TRP A 786 -24.49 26.05 -11.31
N HIS A 787 -25.58 25.45 -10.82
CA HIS A 787 -25.53 24.44 -9.77
C HIS A 787 -24.83 23.14 -10.22
N GLU A 788 -25.03 22.74 -11.48
CA GLU A 788 -24.30 21.60 -12.07
C GLU A 788 -22.80 21.89 -12.22
N ALA A 789 -22.43 23.09 -12.68
CA ALA A 789 -21.04 23.52 -12.78
C ALA A 789 -20.35 23.53 -11.40
N GLN A 790 -21.07 23.95 -10.35
CA GLN A 790 -20.56 23.98 -8.99
C GLN A 790 -20.31 22.57 -8.42
N GLU A 791 -21.18 21.59 -8.68
CA GLU A 791 -20.91 20.20 -8.28
C GLU A 791 -19.71 19.60 -9.01
N LEU A 792 -19.66 19.73 -10.34
CA LEU A 792 -18.57 19.17 -11.12
C LEU A 792 -17.21 19.71 -10.61
N SER A 793 -17.20 20.95 -10.11
CA SER A 793 -16.02 21.58 -9.51
C SER A 793 -15.68 21.09 -8.08
N GLN A 794 -16.55 20.32 -7.43
CA GLN A 794 -16.35 19.77 -6.09
C GLN A 794 -16.01 18.25 -6.10
N LEU A 795 -16.11 17.57 -7.24
CA LEU A 795 -15.79 16.15 -7.37
C LEU A 795 -14.30 15.86 -7.08
N PRO A 796 -13.95 14.70 -6.47
CA PRO A 796 -12.56 14.30 -6.26
C PRO A 796 -11.85 13.87 -7.56
N LEU A 797 -10.52 14.03 -7.61
CA LEU A 797 -9.67 13.77 -8.80
C LEU A 797 -9.91 12.39 -9.43
N GLY A 798 -10.00 11.32 -8.64
CA GLY A 798 -10.21 9.96 -9.15
C GLY A 798 -11.52 9.74 -9.91
N GLU A 799 -12.54 10.56 -9.66
CA GLU A 799 -13.82 10.51 -10.38
C GLU A 799 -13.85 11.48 -11.56
N ARG A 800 -13.10 12.59 -11.49
CA ARG A 800 -12.91 13.50 -12.63
C ARG A 800 -12.15 12.86 -13.80
N LEU A 801 -11.30 11.87 -13.50
CA LEU A 801 -10.64 11.04 -14.49
C LEU A 801 -11.58 10.01 -15.14
N GLY A 802 -12.81 9.84 -14.62
CA GLY A 802 -13.80 8.92 -15.16
C GLY A 802 -14.54 9.48 -16.38
N GLN A 803 -15.00 8.58 -17.25
CA GLN A 803 -15.77 8.94 -18.45
C GLN A 803 -17.10 9.64 -18.15
N SER A 804 -17.70 9.39 -16.97
CA SER A 804 -18.94 10.03 -16.56
C SER A 804 -18.78 11.53 -16.34
N PHE A 805 -17.64 11.98 -15.79
CA PHE A 805 -17.32 13.39 -15.62
C PHE A 805 -17.22 14.09 -16.98
N ALA A 806 -16.50 13.49 -17.93
CA ALA A 806 -16.37 14.03 -19.29
C ALA A 806 -17.73 14.19 -19.98
N ARG A 807 -18.63 13.19 -19.87
CA ARG A 807 -19.99 13.26 -20.44
C ARG A 807 -20.82 14.38 -19.84
N ARG A 808 -20.76 14.57 -18.52
CA ARG A 808 -21.50 15.62 -17.82
C ARG A 808 -20.99 17.02 -18.13
N VAL A 809 -19.67 17.19 -18.21
CA VAL A 809 -19.07 18.47 -18.65
C VAL A 809 -19.46 18.79 -20.09
N ALA A 810 -19.43 17.80 -20.99
CA ALA A 810 -19.84 18.00 -22.39
C ALA A 810 -21.34 18.26 -22.56
N HIS A 811 -22.18 17.79 -21.63
CA HIS A 811 -23.61 18.15 -21.58
C HIS A 811 -23.78 19.59 -21.10
N LEU A 812 -23.10 19.97 -20.02
CA LEU A 812 -23.11 21.34 -19.50
C LEU A 812 -22.64 22.35 -20.54
N GLU A 813 -21.55 22.07 -21.26
CA GLU A 813 -21.07 22.93 -22.34
C GLU A 813 -22.11 23.13 -23.45
N ARG A 814 -22.81 22.07 -23.87
CA ARG A 814 -23.89 22.17 -24.85
C ARG A 814 -25.06 23.01 -24.35
N LEU A 815 -25.39 22.90 -23.06
CA LEU A 815 -26.45 23.68 -22.45
C LEU A 815 -26.06 25.16 -22.36
N VAL A 816 -24.82 25.46 -21.94
CA VAL A 816 -24.29 26.83 -21.89
C VAL A 816 -24.23 27.46 -23.29
N ALA A 817 -23.82 26.70 -24.31
CA ALA A 817 -23.82 27.17 -25.69
C ALA A 817 -25.23 27.56 -26.17
N ARG A 818 -26.24 26.72 -25.92
CA ARG A 818 -27.64 27.03 -26.28
C ARG A 818 -28.21 28.24 -25.53
N LEU A 819 -27.83 28.42 -24.26
CA LEU A 819 -28.20 29.62 -23.51
C LEU A 819 -27.55 30.87 -24.11
N GLY A 820 -26.26 30.79 -24.47
CA GLY A 820 -25.55 31.88 -25.13
C GLY A 820 -26.11 32.24 -26.52
N GLU A 821 -26.45 31.26 -27.35
CA GLU A 821 -27.08 31.48 -28.66
C GLU A 821 -28.40 32.23 -28.52
N ARG A 822 -29.23 31.84 -27.54
CA ARG A 822 -30.50 32.50 -27.27
C ARG A 822 -30.32 33.94 -26.79
N ASP A 823 -29.40 34.19 -25.86
CA ASP A 823 -29.12 35.54 -25.34
C ASP A 823 -28.66 36.49 -26.45
N GLN A 824 -27.81 35.97 -27.35
CA GLN A 824 -27.40 36.70 -28.56
C GLN A 824 -28.57 36.95 -29.51
N ASP A 825 -29.46 35.98 -29.72
CA ASP A 825 -30.64 36.15 -30.58
C ASP A 825 -31.64 37.16 -30.02
N VAL A 826 -31.84 37.21 -28.69
CA VAL A 826 -32.67 38.23 -28.03
C VAL A 826 -32.04 39.60 -28.18
N THR A 827 -30.73 39.71 -27.97
CA THR A 827 -29.98 40.96 -28.15
C THR A 827 -30.04 41.44 -29.60
N ARG A 828 -29.91 40.54 -30.59
CA ARG A 828 -30.08 40.88 -32.01
C ARG A 828 -31.49 41.38 -32.32
N ARG A 829 -32.52 40.67 -31.88
CA ARG A 829 -33.92 41.10 -32.09
C ARG A 829 -34.22 42.43 -31.41
N ALA A 830 -33.69 42.67 -30.21
CA ALA A 830 -33.81 43.95 -29.53
C ALA A 830 -33.11 45.07 -30.31
N ASN A 831 -31.90 44.83 -30.82
CA ASN A 831 -31.19 45.79 -31.68
C ASN A 831 -31.92 46.05 -33.00
N ASP A 832 -32.48 45.01 -33.63
CA ASP A 832 -33.27 45.13 -34.87
C ASP A 832 -34.57 45.91 -34.62
N LEU A 833 -35.22 45.72 -33.47
CA LEU A 833 -36.39 46.50 -33.04
C LEU A 833 -36.02 47.96 -32.72
N VAL A 834 -34.89 48.20 -32.05
CA VAL A 834 -34.38 49.56 -31.79
C VAL A 834 -33.99 50.25 -33.11
N ALA A 835 -33.44 49.52 -34.08
CA ALA A 835 -33.17 50.03 -35.42
C ALA A 835 -34.47 50.30 -36.21
N ALA A 836 -35.45 49.40 -36.14
CA ALA A 836 -36.74 49.54 -36.81
C ALA A 836 -37.60 50.69 -36.22
N THR A 837 -37.56 50.88 -34.90
CA THR A 837 -38.27 51.97 -34.22
C THR A 837 -37.58 53.33 -34.42
N ARG A 838 -36.26 53.37 -34.62
CA ARG A 838 -35.54 54.59 -35.05
C ARG A 838 -35.86 54.99 -36.49
N GLY A 839 -36.34 54.08 -37.34
CA GLY A 839 -36.77 54.38 -38.71
C GLY A 839 -38.23 54.85 -38.85
N ALA A 840 -39.01 54.83 -37.77
CA ALA A 840 -40.44 55.19 -37.81
C ALA A 840 -40.70 56.71 -37.71
N GLY A 841 -39.69 57.52 -37.44
CA GLY A 841 -39.74 58.99 -37.54
C GLY A 841 -38.58 59.45 -38.42
N GLY A 842 -38.86 59.74 -39.70
CA GLY A 842 -37.83 60.03 -40.70
C GLY A 842 -36.92 61.18 -40.29
N ASP A 843 -35.69 60.84 -39.92
CA ASP A 843 -34.45 61.61 -40.06
C ASP A 843 -33.30 60.63 -39.77
N GLU A 844 -32.31 60.52 -40.66
CA GLU A 844 -31.08 59.75 -40.39
C GLU A 844 -30.27 60.43 -39.26
N PRO A 845 -29.76 59.67 -38.27
CA PRO A 845 -28.64 60.16 -37.48
C PRO A 845 -27.46 59.16 -37.39
N ALA A 846 -26.28 59.77 -37.26
CA ALA A 846 -24.94 59.20 -37.39
C ALA A 846 -24.63 57.97 -36.50
N SER A 847 -23.68 57.17 -36.97
CA SER A 847 -23.12 56.01 -36.27
C SER A 847 -22.58 56.36 -34.88
N VAL A 848 -23.19 55.82 -33.83
CA VAL A 848 -22.63 55.84 -32.47
C VAL A 848 -21.99 54.48 -32.19
N LEU A 849 -20.68 54.48 -31.97
CA LEU A 849 -19.94 53.37 -31.39
C LEU A 849 -20.29 53.26 -29.90
N LEU A 850 -20.94 52.17 -29.50
CA LEU A 850 -21.02 51.78 -28.09
C LEU A 850 -19.74 51.03 -27.69
N PRO A 851 -19.25 51.20 -26.46
CA PRO A 851 -17.98 50.61 -26.02
C PRO A 851 -18.08 49.08 -25.96
N SER A 852 -17.04 48.43 -26.48
CA SER A 852 -16.81 46.98 -26.53
C SER A 852 -16.66 46.32 -25.16
#